data_AF-A0A6C0C9S7-F1
#
_entry.id   AF-A0A6C0C9S7-F1
#
_cell.length_a   1.000
_cell.length_b   1.000
_cell.length_c   1.000
_cell.angle_alpha   90.00
_cell.angle_beta   90.00
_cell.angle_gamma   90.00
#
_symmetry.space_group_name_H-M   'P 1'
#
loop_
_entity.id
_entity.type
_entity.pdbx_description
1 polymer ?
#
loop_
_entity_poly.entity_id
_entity_poly.type
_entity_poly.pdbx_seq_one_letter_code
_entity_poly.pdbx_strand_id
1 'polypeptide(L)'
;MTENEYQHQNCDTFIPHITIQDENNLNIGSLGISQLNEDNDNQYLIFLHKKYTDHVVDFEKHIITLHTNGIINVHDRNVILQELNLMIKNMIKIFNNHLIKNYKEKETNTLTKPLDDMFVKKKVFDHMFAIDTGGKKTNPFHEVQEKLVSLAKMYGYSSMNSFFRLYLNEQYYYLFSKKNNEVIGIYDDVFVPINISLCKKSTDDDIIVIKKANNNYDKLIDNICTITLYFTHNGSSMQIVFMGYVETDSLNTYIRTSQIHSKYLFRNKREFEQLVKQNYPEIDSFFFSQYTKITNSYIYYINSPAKNAVMIKKIYDLYSSLTTKGPNNIIKLFLQSDVKNMYRIINVLLMGDEKMVHIATLLFDSLQDKKNQYSLLRDIIYNHLSFNAQNKLTLVTADMKKELNRLKTLTIENIPIEKKLVIMVDMPEIVKAYIIEKTQEIKSGENNYKLQTAINNLMQFPWKPRNFKNEYDDIRDSMLKSRNYLSGVEKKLDLSVYGHEHSKKTLIELVGKWIQKPGSHGQVLGLVGPPGVGKTLLAKSISHALDIPFTMVGLGGIKDSSDLIGHNFTYANAQCGMIVKQMIKAGKWRSMMFFDEVDKVSKNNDTNEIFNTLIHITDPNMNQHFQDRFYSSAMDFDLSGVLLIFAYNNSELLDPILLDRIKEIKFAAYSVNEKIEITKKHIIKELVEEFGFPQDKILFSDTIIKYIIDKYTNEAGIRELKRNIEKILLKLNIDRYYMRGPFMTLMYAKYVELHNDKHKLSDLNNKLELLLDSKNIDRIFNFDFVGTLDIDVDIVHNYLDKPSTVIEEVHKNDLVGVINGLYASTIGIGGIVPIQIYKNHVNDIRVTNFKLKLTGNQKKVMKESVQCALTVALNIISKKDAIKDYSNGFHIHTLDGGTPKDGPSAGCAFTTAFVSLLLGKKINRYVAMTGEIDLTGKINKIGGLATKLIGAKKAGIKRVYICSENVEDYDMIKKKDPALFDDTFEIKVVNHIIDIVSDPYVILGVSSHDFCKNVIKEHHNHK
;
A
#
# COMPACT_ATOMS: atom_id res chain seq x y z
N MET A 1 21.84 32.57 -7.57
CA MET A 1 23.12 32.46 -8.29
C MET A 1 22.87 32.91 -9.70
N THR A 2 23.38 34.12 -9.99
CA THR A 2 24.03 34.53 -11.24
C THR A 2 23.49 33.99 -12.56
N GLU A 3 23.01 34.96 -13.33
CA GLU A 3 23.14 35.14 -14.78
C GLU A 3 24.04 34.16 -15.54
N ASN A 4 23.55 33.85 -16.74
CA ASN A 4 24.27 33.58 -17.98
C ASN A 4 25.29 32.42 -17.97
N GLU A 5 25.07 31.46 -18.88
CA GLU A 5 26.00 31.09 -19.96
C GLU A 5 25.67 29.70 -20.52
N TYR A 6 25.95 29.53 -21.83
CA TYR A 6 26.05 28.28 -22.62
C TYR A 6 24.73 27.55 -22.97
N GLN A 7 24.33 27.30 -24.24
CA GLN A 7 24.97 27.36 -25.56
C GLN A 7 23.90 27.54 -26.65
N HIS A 8 23.90 28.68 -27.35
CA HIS A 8 23.44 28.75 -28.74
C HIS A 8 24.67 29.14 -29.56
N GLN A 9 25.39 28.13 -30.04
CA GLN A 9 26.46 28.30 -31.01
C GLN A 9 25.96 27.82 -32.38
N ASN A 10 26.03 28.76 -33.33
CA ASN A 10 26.33 28.57 -34.75
C ASN A 10 25.29 27.85 -35.61
N CYS A 11 24.41 28.64 -36.21
CA CYS A 11 24.10 28.53 -37.63
C CYS A 11 24.21 29.94 -38.22
N ASP A 12 25.45 30.32 -38.52
CA ASP A 12 25.75 31.49 -39.31
C ASP A 12 24.96 31.48 -40.62
N THR A 13 24.31 32.61 -40.87
CA THR A 13 23.86 33.07 -42.17
C THR A 13 24.97 32.90 -43.20
N PHE A 14 24.84 31.91 -44.08
CA PHE A 14 25.62 31.88 -45.32
C PHE A 14 24.91 32.78 -46.34
N ILE A 15 25.55 33.94 -46.54
CA ILE A 15 25.45 34.97 -47.59
C ILE A 15 25.10 36.34 -46.99
N PRO A 16 25.98 37.35 -47.16
CA PRO A 16 25.76 38.71 -46.66
C PRO A 16 24.57 39.36 -47.37
N HIS A 17 23.80 40.11 -46.58
CA HIS A 17 22.87 41.11 -47.08
C HIS A 17 23.57 42.03 -48.08
N ILE A 18 23.22 41.91 -49.37
CA ILE A 18 23.37 43.01 -50.32
C ILE A 18 22.08 43.81 -50.23
N THR A 19 22.02 44.70 -49.24
CA THR A 19 21.12 45.84 -49.23
C THR A 19 21.63 46.84 -50.25
N ILE A 20 20.87 47.06 -51.33
CA ILE A 20 21.04 48.25 -52.17
C ILE A 20 20.40 49.41 -51.41
N GLN A 21 21.13 50.01 -50.47
CA GLN A 21 20.92 51.38 -49.99
C GLN A 21 22.25 51.89 -49.43
N ASP A 22 23.09 52.40 -50.32
CA ASP A 22 23.94 53.57 -50.08
C ASP A 22 24.36 54.12 -51.45
N GLU A 23 23.45 54.92 -52.01
CA GLU A 23 23.81 56.05 -52.85
C GLU A 23 24.73 56.96 -52.02
N ASN A 24 26.04 56.74 -52.09
CA ASN A 24 27.10 57.74 -52.01
C ASN A 24 28.46 57.02 -51.91
N ASN A 25 29.37 57.35 -52.83
CA ASN A 25 30.77 56.92 -52.90
C ASN A 25 31.07 55.58 -53.58
N LEU A 26 30.86 55.52 -54.90
CA LEU A 26 31.84 54.87 -55.79
C LEU A 26 32.15 55.85 -56.93
N ASN A 27 33.23 56.59 -56.73
CA ASN A 27 33.89 57.41 -57.74
C ASN A 27 34.47 56.46 -58.81
N ILE A 28 33.68 56.12 -59.83
CA ILE A 28 34.22 55.72 -61.13
C ILE A 28 34.18 56.99 -61.97
N GLY A 29 35.36 57.56 -62.19
CA GLY A 29 35.54 58.79 -62.93
C GLY A 29 34.95 58.72 -64.34
N SER A 30 34.31 59.83 -64.71
CA SER A 30 34.21 60.39 -66.07
C SER A 30 33.96 59.40 -67.22
N LEU A 31 32.69 59.29 -67.65
CA LEU A 31 32.29 59.41 -69.05
C LEU A 31 30.77 59.61 -69.10
N GLY A 32 30.34 60.68 -69.78
CA GLY A 32 28.99 61.25 -69.69
C GLY A 32 27.88 60.34 -70.21
N ILE A 33 26.77 60.30 -69.47
CA ILE A 33 25.50 59.74 -69.90
C ILE A 33 24.59 60.91 -70.28
N SER A 34 24.63 61.29 -71.55
CA SER A 34 23.59 62.09 -72.17
C SER A 34 23.37 61.59 -73.59
N GLN A 35 22.78 60.39 -73.73
CA GLN A 35 22.11 59.85 -74.92
C GLN A 35 21.71 58.38 -74.68
N LEU A 36 20.53 58.12 -74.12
CA LEU A 36 19.92 56.78 -74.12
C LEU A 36 18.41 56.92 -74.31
N ASN A 37 18.00 57.14 -75.55
CA ASN A 37 16.60 57.11 -75.97
C ASN A 37 16.40 56.23 -77.23
N GLU A 38 17.18 55.13 -77.40
CA GLU A 38 17.10 54.28 -78.60
C GLU A 38 17.33 52.75 -78.41
N ASP A 39 17.21 52.13 -77.22
CA ASP A 39 17.41 50.67 -77.08
C ASP A 39 16.21 49.93 -76.43
N ASN A 40 15.13 49.71 -77.19
CA ASN A 40 14.00 48.87 -76.77
C ASN A 40 14.42 47.43 -76.39
N ASP A 41 15.45 46.89 -77.04
CA ASP A 41 15.95 45.54 -76.78
C ASP A 41 16.69 45.42 -75.45
N ASN A 42 17.45 46.46 -75.05
CA ASN A 42 18.11 46.48 -73.74
C ASN A 42 17.07 46.68 -72.61
N GLN A 43 16.04 47.49 -72.83
CA GLN A 43 14.94 47.63 -71.87
C GLN A 43 14.16 46.31 -71.71
N TYR A 44 13.90 45.59 -72.81
CA TYR A 44 13.27 44.27 -72.78
C TYR A 44 14.17 43.22 -72.10
N LEU A 45 15.48 43.24 -72.33
CA LEU A 45 16.44 42.36 -71.65
C LEU A 45 16.52 42.64 -70.15
N ILE A 46 16.53 43.90 -69.73
CA ILE A 46 16.47 44.32 -68.32
C ILE A 46 15.16 43.85 -67.68
N PHE A 47 14.03 44.01 -68.37
CA PHE A 47 12.74 43.52 -67.92
C PHE A 47 12.74 42.00 -67.71
N LEU A 48 13.25 41.22 -68.68
CA LEU A 48 13.35 39.76 -68.56
C LEU A 48 14.31 39.33 -67.45
N HIS A 49 15.46 39.98 -67.31
CA HIS A 49 16.42 39.71 -66.24
C HIS A 49 15.78 39.96 -64.87
N LYS A 50 15.09 41.09 -64.69
CA LYS A 50 14.36 41.41 -63.47
C LYS A 50 13.26 40.38 -63.19
N LYS A 51 12.42 40.08 -64.19
CA LYS A 51 11.33 39.09 -64.09
C LYS A 51 11.85 37.74 -63.58
N TYR A 52 12.87 37.16 -64.20
CA TYR A 52 13.38 35.85 -63.78
C TYR A 52 14.14 35.90 -62.46
N THR A 53 14.78 37.02 -62.13
CA THR A 53 15.44 37.20 -60.82
C THR A 53 14.40 37.19 -59.70
N ASP A 54 13.31 37.93 -59.86
CA ASP A 54 12.21 37.96 -58.89
C ASP A 54 11.62 36.56 -58.69
N HIS A 55 11.43 35.79 -59.78
CA HIS A 55 10.97 34.40 -59.70
C HIS A 55 11.96 33.45 -58.99
N VAL A 56 13.28 33.62 -59.19
CA VAL A 56 14.29 32.82 -58.48
C VAL A 56 14.27 33.12 -56.99
N VAL A 57 14.18 34.40 -56.60
CA VAL A 57 14.13 34.83 -55.20
C VAL A 57 12.84 34.34 -54.52
N ASP A 58 11.70 34.44 -55.21
CA ASP A 58 10.43 33.92 -54.70
C ASP A 58 10.46 32.39 -54.54
N PHE A 59 11.12 31.68 -55.45
CA PHE A 59 11.30 30.24 -55.35
C PHE A 59 12.27 29.85 -54.22
N GLU A 60 13.32 30.62 -53.99
CA GLU A 60 14.22 30.44 -52.83
C GLU A 60 13.46 30.51 -51.51
N LYS A 61 12.64 31.56 -51.34
CA LYS A 61 11.75 31.71 -50.16
C LYS A 61 10.81 30.51 -50.03
N HIS A 62 10.21 30.07 -51.13
CA HIS A 62 9.33 28.90 -51.16
C HIS A 62 10.02 27.64 -50.64
N ILE A 63 11.23 27.35 -51.10
CA ILE A 63 12.01 26.18 -50.66
C ILE A 63 12.32 26.23 -49.15
N ILE A 64 12.62 27.41 -48.63
CA ILE A 64 12.81 27.61 -47.18
C ILE A 64 11.51 27.34 -46.42
N THR A 65 10.38 27.83 -46.92
CA THR A 65 9.04 27.58 -46.35
C THR A 65 8.70 26.09 -46.37
N LEU A 66 8.93 25.38 -47.48
CA LEU A 66 8.71 23.94 -47.58
C LEU A 66 9.55 23.15 -46.58
N HIS A 67 10.81 23.54 -46.37
CA HIS A 67 11.67 22.91 -45.37
C HIS A 67 11.18 23.17 -43.94
N THR A 68 10.81 24.41 -43.63
CA THR A 68 10.29 24.80 -42.31
C THR A 68 9.02 24.03 -41.96
N ASN A 69 8.15 23.82 -42.95
CA ASN A 69 6.94 23.02 -42.83
C ASN A 69 7.19 21.49 -43.00
N GLY A 70 8.45 21.09 -43.17
CA GLY A 70 8.90 19.70 -43.18
C GLY A 70 8.49 18.89 -44.41
N ILE A 71 8.11 19.55 -45.50
CA ILE A 71 7.71 18.93 -46.77
C ILE A 71 8.94 18.39 -47.53
N ILE A 72 10.07 19.10 -47.43
CA ILE A 72 11.36 18.66 -47.97
C ILE A 72 12.39 18.47 -46.84
N ASN A 73 13.35 17.59 -47.05
CA ASN A 73 14.42 17.36 -46.07
C ASN A 73 15.57 18.39 -46.23
N VAL A 74 16.50 18.42 -45.28
CA VAL A 74 17.66 19.35 -45.29
C VAL A 74 18.55 19.15 -46.51
N HIS A 75 18.67 17.91 -47.00
CA HIS A 75 19.50 17.56 -48.15
C HIS A 75 18.92 18.15 -49.44
N ASP A 76 17.65 17.88 -49.73
CA ASP A 76 16.91 18.39 -50.89
C ASP A 76 16.94 19.91 -50.91
N ARG A 77 16.68 20.56 -49.75
CA ARG A 77 16.78 22.02 -49.60
C ARG A 77 18.14 22.53 -50.07
N ASN A 78 19.23 21.96 -49.56
CA ASN A 78 20.58 22.43 -49.88
C ASN A 78 20.94 22.22 -51.35
N VAL A 79 20.53 21.10 -51.95
CA VAL A 79 20.74 20.82 -53.38
C VAL A 79 20.02 21.86 -54.24
N ILE A 80 18.74 22.14 -53.95
CA ILE A 80 17.94 23.10 -54.71
C ILE A 80 18.51 24.52 -54.58
N LEU A 81 18.89 24.95 -53.36
CA LEU A 81 19.50 26.27 -53.14
C LEU A 81 20.82 26.45 -53.90
N GLN A 82 21.61 25.38 -54.05
CA GLN A 82 22.82 25.42 -54.88
C GLN A 82 22.47 25.58 -56.38
N GLU A 83 21.45 24.89 -56.87
CA GLU A 83 20.98 25.04 -58.24
C GLU A 83 20.47 26.45 -58.54
N LEU A 84 19.69 27.05 -57.64
CA LEU A 84 19.22 28.44 -57.79
C LEU A 84 20.39 29.44 -57.86
N ASN A 85 21.38 29.28 -56.99
CA ASN A 85 22.60 30.09 -57.02
C ASN A 85 23.35 29.97 -58.36
N LEU A 86 23.40 28.77 -58.94
CA LEU A 86 24.00 28.54 -60.26
C LEU A 86 23.17 29.22 -61.37
N MET A 87 21.83 29.21 -61.27
CA MET A 87 20.95 29.92 -62.20
C MET A 87 21.18 31.43 -62.17
N ILE A 88 21.30 32.05 -60.99
CA ILE A 88 21.60 33.49 -60.87
C ILE A 88 22.94 33.82 -61.53
N LYS A 89 23.98 33.03 -61.25
CA LYS A 89 25.31 33.21 -61.89
C LYS A 89 25.24 33.09 -63.41
N ASN A 90 24.46 32.13 -63.91
CA ASN A 90 24.24 31.95 -65.36
C ASN A 90 23.44 33.11 -65.96
N MET A 91 22.41 33.62 -65.27
CA MET A 91 21.65 34.78 -65.70
C MET A 91 22.53 36.03 -65.83
N ILE A 92 23.36 36.31 -64.82
CA ILE A 92 24.32 37.44 -64.86
C ILE A 92 25.28 37.27 -66.04
N LYS A 93 25.76 36.05 -66.30
CA LYS A 93 26.63 35.75 -67.44
C LYS A 93 25.93 35.97 -68.79
N ILE A 94 24.69 35.48 -68.95
CA ILE A 94 23.89 35.65 -70.16
C ILE A 94 23.59 37.13 -70.39
N PHE A 95 23.19 37.84 -69.35
CA PHE A 95 22.88 39.27 -69.38
C PHE A 95 24.10 40.09 -69.80
N ASN A 96 25.25 39.88 -69.16
CA ASN A 96 26.50 40.56 -69.51
C ASN A 96 26.97 40.21 -70.93
N ASN A 97 26.87 38.94 -71.34
CA ASN A 97 27.24 38.53 -72.70
C ASN A 97 26.33 39.18 -73.76
N HIS A 98 25.03 39.30 -73.51
CA HIS A 98 24.10 39.98 -74.41
C HIS A 98 24.31 41.50 -74.42
N LEU A 99 24.59 42.12 -73.27
CA LEU A 99 24.98 43.54 -73.23
C LEU A 99 26.27 43.79 -74.01
N ILE A 100 27.29 42.94 -73.84
CA ILE A 100 28.56 43.03 -74.58
C ILE A 100 28.33 42.79 -76.08
N LYS A 101 27.46 41.84 -76.45
CA LYS A 101 27.10 41.56 -77.85
C LYS A 101 26.34 42.73 -78.48
N ASN A 102 25.34 43.29 -77.79
CA ASN A 102 24.61 44.48 -78.23
C ASN A 102 25.52 45.72 -78.30
N TYR A 103 26.54 45.81 -77.44
CA TYR A 103 27.57 46.87 -77.51
C TYR A 103 28.53 46.69 -78.68
N LYS A 104 28.91 45.44 -79.02
CA LYS A 104 29.82 45.12 -80.13
C LYS A 104 29.14 45.16 -81.50
N GLU A 105 27.85 44.84 -81.59
CA GLU A 105 27.07 44.87 -82.84
C GLU A 105 26.66 46.31 -83.26
N LYS A 106 26.94 47.33 -82.42
CA LYS A 106 26.74 48.75 -82.77
C LYS A 106 27.71 49.30 -83.85
N GLU A 107 28.68 48.52 -84.33
CA GLU A 107 29.58 48.91 -85.44
C GLU A 107 29.16 48.41 -86.84
N THR A 108 28.07 47.66 -87.00
CA THR A 108 27.56 47.30 -88.34
C THR A 108 26.04 47.39 -88.44
N ASN A 109 25.61 48.53 -88.95
CA ASN A 109 24.31 48.94 -89.51
C ASN A 109 23.05 48.03 -89.47
N THR A 110 21.93 48.77 -89.39
CA THR A 110 20.54 48.52 -89.83
C THR A 110 19.58 47.77 -88.91
N LEU A 111 18.81 48.57 -88.15
CA LEU A 111 17.35 48.56 -88.04
C LEU A 111 16.63 47.28 -88.50
N THR A 112 16.10 46.50 -87.55
CA THR A 112 14.83 45.80 -87.76
C THR A 112 13.91 45.97 -86.55
N LYS A 113 12.85 46.76 -86.81
CA LYS A 113 11.51 46.87 -86.19
C LYS A 113 11.34 46.69 -84.67
N PRO A 114 10.58 47.57 -84.00
CA PRO A 114 10.07 47.28 -82.67
C PRO A 114 9.26 45.98 -82.77
N LEU A 115 9.53 45.02 -81.89
CA LEU A 115 8.59 43.94 -81.64
C LEU A 115 7.32 44.60 -81.09
N ASP A 116 6.39 44.86 -82.00
CA ASP A 116 5.04 45.29 -81.72
C ASP A 116 4.46 44.47 -80.56
N ASP A 117 3.75 45.21 -79.71
CA ASP A 117 2.63 44.96 -78.81
C ASP A 117 1.66 43.79 -79.15
N MET A 118 2.16 42.65 -79.65
CA MET A 118 1.41 41.47 -80.04
C MET A 118 1.72 40.27 -79.14
N PHE A 119 1.47 40.43 -77.84
CA PHE A 119 0.91 39.33 -77.03
C PHE A 119 -0.58 39.57 -76.78
N VAL A 120 -1.30 39.96 -77.83
CA VAL A 120 -2.76 39.86 -77.91
C VAL A 120 -3.15 38.41 -77.63
N LYS A 121 -3.98 38.21 -76.59
CA LYS A 121 -4.94 37.14 -76.18
C LYS A 121 -4.97 35.75 -76.87
N LYS A 122 -4.34 35.54 -78.03
CA LYS A 122 -4.51 34.41 -78.96
C LYS A 122 -3.44 33.31 -78.85
N LYS A 123 -2.33 33.50 -78.12
CA LYS A 123 -1.23 32.52 -78.00
C LYS A 123 -0.77 32.19 -76.57
N VAL A 124 -1.35 32.84 -75.57
CA VAL A 124 -0.98 32.62 -74.15
C VAL A 124 -1.28 31.17 -73.72
N PHE A 125 -2.39 30.61 -74.20
CA PHE A 125 -2.81 29.24 -73.94
C PHE A 125 -1.95 28.20 -74.67
N ASP A 126 -1.62 28.45 -75.94
CA ASP A 126 -0.68 27.60 -76.68
C ASP A 126 0.70 27.64 -76.01
N HIS A 127 1.13 28.73 -75.37
CA HIS A 127 2.39 28.78 -74.64
C HIS A 127 2.37 28.02 -73.31
N MET A 128 1.27 28.07 -72.54
CA MET A 128 1.12 27.24 -71.33
C MET A 128 1.16 25.73 -71.65
N PHE A 129 0.61 25.31 -72.80
CA PHE A 129 0.66 23.92 -73.26
C PHE A 129 1.89 23.56 -74.12
N ALA A 130 2.55 24.52 -74.78
CA ALA A 130 3.72 24.28 -75.66
C ALA A 130 5.07 24.35 -74.94
N ILE A 131 5.16 24.91 -73.72
CA ILE A 131 6.34 24.70 -72.86
C ILE A 131 6.45 23.21 -72.46
N ASP A 132 5.37 22.43 -72.56
CA ASP A 132 5.41 20.95 -72.49
C ASP A 132 5.95 20.29 -73.77
N THR A 133 6.11 21.03 -74.86
CA THR A 133 6.63 20.54 -76.15
C THR A 133 7.58 21.54 -76.79
N GLY A 134 8.71 21.84 -76.12
CA GLY A 134 9.96 22.35 -76.73
C GLY A 134 9.85 23.42 -77.83
N GLY A 135 9.01 24.45 -77.65
CA GLY A 135 8.62 25.38 -78.72
C GLY A 135 9.18 26.81 -78.65
N LYS A 136 10.24 27.05 -79.44
CA LYS A 136 10.81 28.32 -79.99
C LYS A 136 11.65 29.26 -79.09
N LYS A 137 12.93 29.31 -79.46
CA LYS A 137 14.06 30.17 -79.04
C LYS A 137 13.89 31.67 -79.41
N THR A 138 13.21 32.46 -78.58
CA THR A 138 13.30 33.94 -78.63
C THR A 138 13.60 34.59 -77.28
N ASN A 139 13.70 33.81 -76.20
CA ASN A 139 14.05 34.29 -74.87
C ASN A 139 15.53 33.98 -74.57
N PRO A 140 16.41 34.97 -74.32
CA PRO A 140 17.81 34.72 -73.95
C PRO A 140 17.97 33.96 -72.63
N PHE A 141 16.94 33.96 -71.76
CA PHE A 141 16.90 33.22 -70.50
C PHE A 141 16.09 31.91 -70.59
N HIS A 142 15.84 31.37 -71.78
CA HIS A 142 15.02 30.16 -71.97
C HIS A 142 15.46 28.97 -71.12
N GLU A 143 16.77 28.70 -71.02
CA GLU A 143 17.29 27.60 -70.20
C GLU A 143 17.01 27.80 -68.70
N VAL A 144 17.00 29.05 -68.23
CA VAL A 144 16.66 29.39 -66.84
C VAL A 144 15.16 29.22 -66.62
N GLN A 145 14.34 29.66 -67.58
CA GLN A 145 12.90 29.45 -67.55
C GLN A 145 12.53 27.96 -67.50
N GLU A 146 13.14 27.12 -68.36
CA GLU A 146 12.88 25.67 -68.36
C GLU A 146 13.25 25.02 -67.02
N LYS A 147 14.40 25.38 -66.45
CA LYS A 147 14.84 24.88 -65.14
C LYS A 147 13.94 25.32 -64.00
N LEU A 148 13.52 26.59 -63.99
CA LEU A 148 12.55 27.10 -63.01
C LEU A 148 11.21 26.36 -63.11
N VAL A 149 10.71 26.14 -64.33
CA VAL A 149 9.48 25.37 -64.55
C VAL A 149 9.62 23.91 -64.12
N SER A 150 10.76 23.26 -64.38
CA SER A 150 10.98 21.88 -63.93
C SER A 150 11.03 21.77 -62.40
N LEU A 151 11.71 22.70 -61.72
CA LEU A 151 11.75 22.74 -60.26
C LEU A 151 10.37 23.05 -59.67
N ALA A 152 9.64 24.00 -60.25
CA ALA A 152 8.31 24.35 -59.79
C ALA A 152 7.26 23.25 -60.03
N LYS A 153 7.44 22.41 -61.06
CA LYS A 153 6.63 21.18 -61.22
C LYS A 153 6.89 20.15 -60.12
N MET A 154 8.12 20.06 -59.61
CA MET A 154 8.49 19.09 -58.57
C MET A 154 8.15 19.58 -57.15
N TYR A 155 8.32 20.87 -56.87
CA TYR A 155 8.23 21.43 -55.52
C TYR A 155 7.13 22.49 -55.36
N GLY A 156 6.38 22.82 -56.41
CA GLY A 156 5.29 23.79 -56.36
C GLY A 156 5.73 25.24 -56.51
N TYR A 157 4.89 26.18 -56.08
CA TYR A 157 5.11 27.62 -56.20
C TYR A 157 4.88 28.33 -54.87
N SER A 158 5.50 29.50 -54.67
CA SER A 158 5.33 30.32 -53.46
C SER A 158 3.89 30.77 -53.25
N SER A 159 3.17 31.05 -54.34
CA SER A 159 1.77 31.46 -54.33
C SER A 159 1.10 31.17 -55.68
N MET A 160 -0.22 31.37 -55.77
CA MET A 160 -0.96 31.20 -57.03
C MET A 160 -0.57 32.29 -58.05
N ASN A 161 -0.32 33.52 -57.59
CA ASN A 161 0.13 34.64 -58.40
C ASN A 161 1.54 34.45 -58.91
N SER A 162 2.42 33.76 -58.16
CA SER A 162 3.75 33.39 -58.67
C SER A 162 3.65 32.51 -59.91
N PHE A 163 2.74 31.51 -59.89
CA PHE A 163 2.41 30.72 -61.07
C PHE A 163 1.87 31.60 -62.20
N PHE A 164 0.84 32.43 -61.94
CA PHE A 164 0.26 33.27 -62.99
C PHE A 164 1.25 34.27 -63.58
N ARG A 165 2.12 34.90 -62.79
CA ARG A 165 3.14 35.83 -63.26
C ARG A 165 4.18 35.15 -64.15
N LEU A 166 4.55 33.91 -63.83
CA LEU A 166 5.52 33.15 -64.63
C LEU A 166 4.99 32.89 -66.04
N TYR A 167 3.72 32.46 -66.15
CA TYR A 167 3.11 32.02 -67.41
C TYR A 167 2.30 33.09 -68.17
N LEU A 168 1.65 34.02 -67.46
CA LEU A 168 0.63 34.94 -68.00
C LEU A 168 0.97 36.43 -67.81
N ASN A 169 2.07 36.77 -67.13
CA ASN A 169 2.39 38.14 -66.68
C ASN A 169 1.22 38.78 -65.89
N GLU A 170 1.17 40.10 -65.71
CA GLU A 170 0.10 40.77 -64.94
C GLU A 170 -1.29 40.75 -65.62
N GLN A 171 -1.43 40.10 -66.78
CA GLN A 171 -2.68 40.12 -67.57
C GLN A 171 -3.71 39.05 -67.17
N TYR A 172 -3.39 38.16 -66.21
CA TYR A 172 -4.30 37.09 -65.78
C TYR A 172 -5.57 37.59 -65.07
N TYR A 173 -5.57 38.82 -64.51
CA TYR A 173 -6.74 39.41 -63.87
C TYR A 173 -7.95 39.53 -64.83
N TYR A 174 -7.72 39.58 -66.15
CA TYR A 174 -8.77 39.62 -67.16
C TYR A 174 -9.40 38.25 -67.47
N LEU A 175 -8.84 37.15 -66.93
CA LEU A 175 -9.35 35.79 -67.14
C LEU A 175 -10.51 35.43 -66.22
N PHE A 176 -10.69 36.14 -65.11
CA PHE A 176 -11.69 35.82 -64.10
C PHE A 176 -12.59 37.01 -63.78
N SER A 177 -13.81 36.74 -63.30
CA SER A 177 -14.74 37.78 -62.84
C SER A 177 -14.17 38.56 -61.64
N LYS A 178 -14.62 39.81 -61.45
CA LYS A 178 -14.19 40.67 -60.32
C LYS A 178 -14.37 40.00 -58.95
N LYS A 179 -15.45 39.22 -58.77
CA LYS A 179 -15.74 38.46 -57.55
C LYS A 179 -14.75 37.31 -57.34
N ASN A 180 -14.37 36.62 -58.43
CA ASN A 180 -13.40 35.52 -58.38
C ASN A 180 -11.97 36.04 -58.14
N ASN A 181 -11.60 37.19 -58.71
CA ASN A 181 -10.31 37.84 -58.44
C ASN A 181 -10.14 38.24 -56.97
N GLU A 182 -11.20 38.71 -56.29
CA GLU A 182 -11.17 39.00 -54.85
C GLU A 182 -10.88 37.73 -54.03
N VAL A 183 -11.52 36.61 -54.39
CA VAL A 183 -11.28 35.31 -53.74
C VAL A 183 -9.88 34.80 -54.04
N ILE A 184 -9.41 34.87 -55.29
CA ILE A 184 -8.05 34.47 -55.68
C ILE A 184 -7.02 35.26 -54.90
N GLY A 185 -7.19 36.58 -54.74
CA GLY A 185 -6.30 37.41 -53.93
C GLY A 185 -6.23 36.94 -52.46
N ILE A 186 -7.38 36.62 -51.85
CA ILE A 186 -7.41 36.09 -50.48
C ILE A 186 -6.66 34.76 -50.36
N TYR A 187 -6.81 33.86 -51.33
CA TYR A 187 -6.11 32.58 -51.30
C TYR A 187 -4.63 32.73 -51.64
N ASP A 188 -4.24 33.69 -52.48
CA ASP A 188 -2.83 33.94 -52.78
C ASP A 188 -2.00 34.25 -51.53
N ASP A 189 -2.58 34.98 -50.59
CA ASP A 189 -1.93 35.37 -49.33
C ASP A 189 -1.75 34.22 -48.34
N VAL A 190 -2.52 33.13 -48.47
CA VAL A 190 -2.60 32.07 -47.44
C VAL A 190 -2.39 30.65 -47.97
N PHE A 191 -2.41 30.43 -49.28
CA PHE A 191 -2.35 29.10 -49.89
C PHE A 191 -1.06 28.90 -50.67
N VAL A 192 -0.33 27.85 -50.28
CA VAL A 192 0.94 27.46 -50.90
C VAL A 192 0.70 26.24 -51.80
N PRO A 193 0.75 26.41 -53.14
CA PRO A 193 0.57 25.30 -54.08
C PRO A 193 1.79 24.38 -54.11
N ILE A 194 1.58 23.08 -53.90
CA ILE A 194 2.61 22.03 -53.99
C ILE A 194 2.59 21.39 -55.39
N ASN A 195 1.41 21.17 -55.97
CA ASN A 195 1.24 20.51 -57.26
C ASN A 195 0.14 21.21 -58.07
N ILE A 196 0.33 21.33 -59.38
CA ILE A 196 -0.62 21.99 -60.29
C ILE A 196 -0.92 21.04 -61.46
N SER A 197 -2.20 20.87 -61.77
CA SER A 197 -2.64 20.12 -62.95
C SER A 197 -3.59 20.93 -63.81
N LEU A 198 -3.44 20.77 -65.13
CA LEU A 198 -4.26 21.42 -66.16
C LEU A 198 -5.12 20.36 -66.84
N CYS A 199 -6.44 20.57 -66.91
CA CYS A 199 -7.34 19.63 -67.59
C CYS A 199 -8.38 20.37 -68.45
N LYS A 200 -8.78 19.78 -69.57
CA LYS A 200 -9.93 20.23 -70.36
C LYS A 200 -11.20 19.59 -69.82
N LYS A 201 -12.23 20.37 -69.48
CA LYS A 201 -13.49 19.83 -68.95
C LYS A 201 -14.67 20.76 -69.29
N SER A 202 -15.80 20.20 -69.71
CA SER A 202 -17.04 20.92 -70.05
C SER A 202 -17.82 21.33 -68.80
N THR A 203 -17.75 22.60 -68.41
CA THR A 203 -18.62 23.20 -67.38
C THR A 203 -18.92 24.65 -67.77
N ASP A 204 -20.19 25.05 -67.70
CA ASP A 204 -20.69 26.35 -68.19
C ASP A 204 -20.54 27.51 -67.19
N ASP A 205 -20.06 27.26 -65.96
CA ASP A 205 -19.96 28.30 -64.91
C ASP A 205 -18.51 28.58 -64.46
N ASP A 206 -18.14 29.87 -64.39
CA ASP A 206 -16.88 30.38 -63.79
C ASP A 206 -16.94 30.30 -62.25
N ILE A 207 -16.85 29.11 -61.66
CA ILE A 207 -16.95 28.89 -60.20
C ILE A 207 -15.62 28.45 -59.61
N ILE A 208 -15.08 29.15 -58.61
CA ILE A 208 -13.95 28.62 -57.81
C ILE A 208 -14.46 27.49 -56.91
N VAL A 209 -13.93 26.28 -57.07
CA VAL A 209 -14.31 25.11 -56.26
C VAL A 209 -13.16 24.72 -55.35
N ILE A 210 -13.43 24.69 -54.04
CA ILE A 210 -12.45 24.35 -53.01
C ILE A 210 -12.86 23.05 -52.34
N LYS A 211 -11.96 22.08 -52.34
CA LYS A 211 -12.19 20.77 -51.72
C LYS A 211 -11.05 20.42 -50.80
N LYS A 212 -11.38 19.79 -49.67
CA LYS A 212 -10.37 19.16 -48.82
C LYS A 212 -9.73 18.00 -49.59
N ALA A 213 -8.41 17.94 -49.62
CA ALA A 213 -7.67 16.84 -50.26
C ALA A 213 -7.22 15.82 -49.22
N ASN A 214 -6.86 14.61 -49.69
CA ASN A 214 -6.21 13.63 -48.84
C ASN A 214 -4.76 14.03 -48.60
N ASN A 215 -4.29 13.82 -47.37
CA ASN A 215 -2.95 14.18 -46.96
C ASN A 215 -1.99 13.02 -47.21
N ASN A 216 -0.96 13.27 -48.03
CA ASN A 216 0.15 12.34 -48.27
C ASN A 216 1.41 12.73 -47.47
N TYR A 217 1.37 13.81 -46.69
CA TYR A 217 2.49 14.34 -45.91
C TYR A 217 2.18 14.28 -44.42
N ASP A 218 2.84 13.38 -43.67
CA ASP A 218 2.56 13.15 -42.24
C ASP A 218 2.65 14.42 -41.36
N LYS A 219 3.41 15.43 -41.80
CA LYS A 219 3.61 16.70 -41.10
C LYS A 219 2.56 17.77 -41.38
N LEU A 220 1.61 17.59 -42.30
CA LEU A 220 0.57 18.59 -42.63
C LEU A 220 -0.82 18.17 -42.11
N ILE A 221 -1.14 18.51 -40.87
CA ILE A 221 -2.38 18.03 -40.22
C ILE A 221 -3.59 18.86 -40.66
N ASP A 222 -4.45 18.25 -41.49
CA ASP A 222 -5.82 18.72 -41.83
C ASP A 222 -5.93 20.07 -42.58
N ASN A 223 -4.82 20.67 -43.05
CA ASN A 223 -4.77 21.96 -43.76
C ASN A 223 -4.55 21.87 -45.28
N ILE A 224 -4.62 20.68 -45.89
CA ILE A 224 -4.47 20.48 -47.34
C ILE A 224 -5.80 20.63 -48.08
N CYS A 225 -5.78 21.37 -49.18
CA CYS A 225 -6.93 21.53 -50.06
C CYS A 225 -6.54 21.56 -51.55
N THR A 226 -7.54 21.35 -52.40
CA THR A 226 -7.47 21.61 -53.82
C THR A 226 -8.34 22.82 -54.16
N ILE A 227 -7.73 23.78 -54.86
CA ILE A 227 -8.41 24.95 -55.43
C ILE A 227 -8.52 24.72 -56.93
N THR A 228 -9.75 24.58 -57.41
CA THR A 228 -10.04 24.42 -58.84
C THR A 228 -10.59 25.73 -59.40
N LEU A 229 -9.88 26.30 -60.37
CA LEU A 229 -10.32 27.48 -61.10
C LEU A 229 -10.81 27.05 -62.48
N TYR A 230 -12.02 27.47 -62.82
CA TYR A 230 -12.61 27.27 -64.15
C TYR A 230 -12.57 28.60 -64.90
N PHE A 231 -12.24 28.52 -66.19
CA PHE A 231 -12.31 29.68 -67.09
C PHE A 231 -12.63 29.21 -68.50
N THR A 232 -13.23 30.11 -69.28
CA THR A 232 -13.60 29.87 -70.67
C THR A 232 -12.77 30.72 -71.61
N HIS A 233 -12.23 30.12 -72.67
CA HIS A 233 -11.51 30.85 -73.72
C HIS A 233 -11.83 30.25 -75.09
N ASN A 234 -12.27 31.09 -76.04
CA ASN A 234 -12.65 30.72 -77.41
C ASN A 234 -13.62 29.51 -77.48
N GLY A 235 -14.63 29.45 -76.60
CA GLY A 235 -15.63 28.37 -76.58
C GLY A 235 -15.15 27.03 -76.00
N SER A 236 -13.92 26.95 -75.48
CA SER A 236 -13.40 25.78 -74.75
C SER A 236 -13.25 26.10 -73.27
N SER A 237 -13.89 25.30 -72.41
CA SER A 237 -13.77 25.39 -70.95
C SER A 237 -12.58 24.57 -70.44
N MET A 238 -11.76 25.19 -69.59
CA MET A 238 -10.58 24.56 -68.98
C MET A 238 -10.61 24.72 -67.46
N GLN A 239 -9.94 23.81 -66.76
CA GLN A 239 -9.73 23.90 -65.32
C GLN A 239 -8.24 23.85 -64.96
N ILE A 240 -7.83 24.75 -64.05
CA ILE A 240 -6.55 24.66 -63.33
C ILE A 240 -6.86 24.13 -61.93
N VAL A 241 -6.21 23.04 -61.54
CA VAL A 241 -6.33 22.46 -60.20
C VAL A 241 -5.01 22.68 -59.47
N PHE A 242 -5.02 23.55 -58.47
CA PHE A 242 -3.93 23.70 -57.52
C PHE A 242 -4.15 22.78 -56.33
N MET A 243 -3.19 21.93 -56.02
CA MET A 243 -3.15 21.11 -54.80
C MET A 243 -2.06 21.66 -53.90
N GLY A 244 -2.40 21.96 -52.65
CA GLY A 244 -1.49 22.63 -51.72
C GLY A 244 -2.04 22.66 -50.31
N TYR A 245 -1.42 23.48 -49.46
CA TYR A 245 -1.85 23.66 -48.08
C TYR A 245 -2.11 25.12 -47.77
N VAL A 246 -3.01 25.35 -46.83
CA VAL A 246 -3.24 26.68 -46.25
C VAL A 246 -2.29 26.86 -45.07
N GLU A 247 -1.53 27.94 -45.08
CA GLU A 247 -0.64 28.31 -43.97
C GLU A 247 -1.45 28.55 -42.69
N THR A 248 -0.90 28.14 -41.56
CA THR A 248 -1.54 28.29 -40.26
C THR A 248 -1.35 29.73 -39.76
N ASP A 249 -2.44 30.51 -39.73
CA ASP A 249 -2.48 31.77 -38.98
C ASP A 249 -2.50 31.45 -37.48
N SER A 250 -1.32 31.30 -36.91
CA SER A 250 -1.13 30.94 -35.50
C SER A 250 -1.81 31.94 -34.56
N LEU A 251 -1.86 33.22 -34.92
CA LEU A 251 -2.48 34.28 -34.13
C LEU A 251 -3.99 34.41 -34.34
N ASN A 252 -4.56 33.70 -35.32
CA ASN A 252 -5.95 33.83 -35.76
C ASN A 252 -6.36 35.28 -36.08
N THR A 253 -5.43 36.11 -36.54
CA THR A 253 -5.66 37.52 -36.87
C THR A 253 -6.70 37.64 -37.98
N TYR A 254 -6.60 36.86 -39.05
CA TYR A 254 -7.48 36.95 -40.22
C TYR A 254 -8.96 36.72 -39.87
N ILE A 255 -9.24 35.83 -38.92
CA ILE A 255 -10.62 35.52 -38.47
C ILE A 255 -11.12 36.51 -37.43
N ARG A 256 -10.25 36.98 -36.53
CA ARG A 256 -10.59 37.97 -35.51
C ARG A 256 -10.89 39.34 -36.13
N THR A 257 -10.10 39.77 -37.11
CA THR A 257 -10.28 41.04 -37.83
C THR A 257 -10.96 40.87 -39.20
N SER A 258 -11.66 39.76 -39.42
CA SER A 258 -12.33 39.43 -40.70
C SER A 258 -13.20 40.56 -41.26
N GLN A 259 -13.82 41.38 -40.40
CA GLN A 259 -14.60 42.57 -40.79
C GLN A 259 -13.80 43.58 -41.63
N ILE A 260 -12.50 43.71 -41.34
CA ILE A 260 -11.56 44.62 -41.99
C ILE A 260 -10.80 43.88 -43.09
N HIS A 261 -10.38 42.64 -42.82
CA HIS A 261 -9.52 41.85 -43.70
C HIS A 261 -10.22 41.38 -44.98
N SER A 262 -11.41 40.77 -44.87
CA SER A 262 -12.10 40.19 -46.02
C SER A 262 -13.60 40.04 -45.78
N LYS A 263 -14.39 40.65 -46.66
CA LYS A 263 -15.85 40.50 -46.66
C LYS A 263 -16.28 39.04 -46.82
N TYR A 264 -15.52 38.24 -47.57
CA TYR A 264 -15.77 36.82 -47.76
C TYR A 264 -15.63 36.04 -46.45
N LEU A 265 -14.51 36.21 -45.73
CA LEU A 265 -14.28 35.53 -44.44
C LEU A 265 -15.28 35.96 -43.38
N PHE A 266 -15.62 37.25 -43.33
CA PHE A 266 -16.60 37.76 -42.38
C PHE A 266 -17.98 37.14 -42.59
N ARG A 267 -18.43 37.02 -43.85
CA ARG A 267 -19.70 36.36 -44.20
C ARG A 267 -19.67 34.88 -43.83
N ASN A 268 -18.64 34.15 -44.23
CA ASN A 268 -18.49 32.72 -43.91
C ASN A 268 -18.51 32.45 -42.40
N LYS A 269 -17.82 33.29 -41.62
CA LYS A 269 -17.81 33.19 -40.15
C LYS A 269 -19.19 33.45 -39.56
N ARG A 270 -19.88 34.51 -39.99
CA ARG A 270 -21.23 34.86 -39.49
C ARG A 270 -22.26 33.79 -39.84
N GLU A 271 -22.22 33.27 -41.06
CA GLU A 271 -23.10 32.20 -41.51
C GLU A 271 -22.85 30.90 -40.73
N PHE A 272 -21.59 30.54 -40.49
CA PHE A 272 -21.22 29.42 -39.63
C PHE A 272 -21.78 29.58 -38.21
N GLU A 273 -21.59 30.74 -37.58
CA GLU A 273 -22.11 31.03 -36.24
C GLU A 273 -23.64 30.95 -36.18
N GLN A 274 -24.35 31.38 -37.23
CA GLN A 274 -25.80 31.27 -37.33
C GLN A 274 -26.26 29.83 -37.49
N LEU A 275 -25.63 29.06 -38.40
CA LEU A 275 -25.97 27.67 -38.66
C LEU A 275 -25.75 26.78 -37.43
N VAL A 276 -24.71 27.03 -36.64
CA VAL A 276 -24.49 26.29 -35.38
C VAL A 276 -25.59 26.58 -34.37
N LYS A 277 -25.96 27.86 -34.19
CA LYS A 277 -27.04 28.25 -33.27
C LYS A 277 -28.41 27.71 -33.68
N GLN A 278 -28.67 27.57 -34.98
CA GLN A 278 -29.93 27.05 -35.51
C GLN A 278 -30.01 25.52 -35.45
N ASN A 279 -28.96 24.83 -35.87
CA ASN A 279 -28.99 23.38 -36.08
C ASN A 279 -28.49 22.56 -34.89
N TYR A 280 -27.70 23.15 -33.98
CA TYR A 280 -27.06 22.43 -32.86
C TYR A 280 -27.15 23.24 -31.54
N PRO A 281 -28.37 23.50 -31.02
CA PRO A 281 -28.57 24.26 -29.79
C PRO A 281 -28.00 23.59 -28.53
N GLU A 282 -27.71 22.28 -28.59
CA GLU A 282 -27.12 21.52 -27.49
C GLU A 282 -25.63 21.82 -27.24
N ILE A 283 -24.96 22.51 -28.16
CA ILE A 283 -23.55 22.88 -27.98
C ILE A 283 -23.46 24.01 -26.96
N ASP A 284 -22.80 23.72 -25.84
CA ASP A 284 -22.60 24.68 -24.76
C ASP A 284 -21.90 25.98 -25.23
N SER A 285 -22.39 27.11 -24.70
CA SER A 285 -21.94 28.45 -25.08
C SER A 285 -20.48 28.72 -24.70
N PHE A 286 -20.00 28.13 -23.59
CA PHE A 286 -18.61 28.22 -23.19
C PHE A 286 -17.72 27.43 -24.16
N PHE A 287 -18.07 26.18 -24.48
CA PHE A 287 -17.35 25.39 -25.48
C PHE A 287 -17.31 26.11 -26.84
N PHE A 288 -18.43 26.63 -27.31
CA PHE A 288 -18.50 27.37 -28.58
C PHE A 288 -17.58 28.60 -28.60
N SER A 289 -17.57 29.38 -27.51
CA SER A 289 -16.68 30.52 -27.34
C SER A 289 -15.20 30.11 -27.38
N GLN A 290 -14.85 29.02 -26.70
CA GLN A 290 -13.47 28.51 -26.69
C GLN A 290 -13.06 27.96 -28.05
N TYR A 291 -13.94 27.23 -28.73
CA TYR A 291 -13.73 26.70 -30.08
C TYR A 291 -13.38 27.82 -31.07
N THR A 292 -14.13 28.93 -31.06
CA THR A 292 -13.86 30.06 -31.98
C THR A 292 -12.53 30.78 -31.70
N LYS A 293 -12.01 30.72 -30.47
CA LYS A 293 -10.72 31.33 -30.09
C LYS A 293 -9.52 30.44 -30.37
N ILE A 294 -9.68 29.14 -30.17
CA ILE A 294 -8.61 28.13 -30.17
C ILE A 294 -8.45 27.47 -31.54
N THR A 295 -9.52 27.34 -32.33
CA THR A 295 -9.44 26.66 -33.63
C THR A 295 -8.69 27.51 -34.65
N ASN A 296 -7.88 26.86 -35.49
CA ASN A 296 -7.11 27.52 -36.54
C ASN A 296 -8.01 28.10 -37.66
N SER A 297 -7.54 29.18 -38.29
CA SER A 297 -8.27 29.91 -39.33
C SER A 297 -8.53 29.09 -40.61
N TYR A 298 -7.65 28.14 -40.97
CA TYR A 298 -7.76 27.38 -42.22
C TYR A 298 -9.11 26.67 -42.40
N ILE A 299 -9.84 26.35 -41.32
CA ILE A 299 -11.15 25.71 -41.39
C ILE A 299 -12.16 26.56 -42.18
N TYR A 300 -12.04 27.89 -42.11
CA TYR A 300 -12.94 28.84 -42.77
C TYR A 300 -12.61 29.02 -44.25
N TYR A 301 -11.40 28.63 -44.65
CA TYR A 301 -10.94 28.65 -46.03
C TYR A 301 -11.19 27.31 -46.75
N ILE A 302 -11.08 26.18 -46.05
CA ILE A 302 -11.16 24.85 -46.69
C ILE A 302 -12.59 24.32 -46.75
N ASN A 303 -13.42 24.63 -45.76
CA ASN A 303 -14.76 24.05 -45.61
C ASN A 303 -15.86 25.11 -45.77
N SER A 304 -17.03 24.68 -46.26
CA SER A 304 -18.23 25.52 -46.26
C SER A 304 -18.76 25.77 -44.84
N PRO A 305 -19.52 26.86 -44.61
CA PRO A 305 -20.13 27.15 -43.31
C PRO A 305 -20.97 25.98 -42.76
N ALA A 306 -21.76 25.32 -43.60
CA ALA A 306 -22.54 24.14 -43.24
C ALA A 306 -21.67 22.95 -42.82
N LYS A 307 -20.56 22.71 -43.53
CA LYS A 307 -19.63 21.62 -43.19
C LYS A 307 -18.87 21.89 -41.88
N ASN A 308 -18.51 23.15 -41.63
CA ASN A 308 -17.94 23.55 -40.34
C ASN A 308 -18.95 23.38 -39.20
N ALA A 309 -20.23 23.67 -39.41
CA ALA A 309 -21.28 23.45 -38.42
C ALA A 309 -21.43 21.94 -38.06
N VAL A 310 -21.34 21.04 -39.03
CA VAL A 310 -21.30 19.59 -38.76
C VAL A 310 -20.02 19.18 -38.04
N MET A 311 -18.88 19.80 -38.39
CA MET A 311 -17.58 19.46 -37.81
C MET A 311 -17.49 19.85 -36.33
N ILE A 312 -17.98 21.03 -35.95
CA ILE A 312 -18.01 21.43 -34.54
C ILE A 312 -18.89 20.49 -33.70
N LYS A 313 -20.01 20.00 -34.26
CA LYS A 313 -20.84 18.99 -33.58
C LYS A 313 -20.05 17.72 -33.28
N LYS A 314 -19.32 17.18 -34.26
CA LYS A 314 -18.45 16.00 -34.05
C LYS A 314 -17.37 16.23 -32.98
N ILE A 315 -16.79 17.43 -32.96
CA ILE A 315 -15.78 17.81 -31.96
C ILE A 315 -16.42 17.94 -30.57
N TYR A 316 -17.64 18.46 -30.50
CA TYR A 316 -18.42 18.56 -29.26
C TYR A 316 -18.85 17.19 -28.72
N ASP A 317 -19.20 16.24 -29.59
CA ASP A 317 -19.49 14.87 -29.18
C ASP A 317 -18.24 14.17 -28.63
N LEU A 318 -17.06 14.41 -29.24
CA LEU A 318 -15.78 13.96 -28.70
C LEU A 318 -15.48 14.61 -27.34
N TYR A 319 -15.67 15.93 -27.22
CA TYR A 319 -15.54 16.68 -25.96
C TYR A 319 -16.43 16.05 -24.87
N SER A 320 -17.72 15.86 -25.16
CA SER A 320 -18.68 15.24 -24.23
C SER A 320 -18.24 13.83 -23.83
N SER A 321 -17.77 13.02 -24.78
CA SER A 321 -17.24 11.67 -24.49
C SER A 321 -15.99 11.69 -23.59
N LEU A 322 -15.15 12.70 -23.70
CA LEU A 322 -13.94 12.85 -22.88
C LEU A 322 -14.29 13.36 -21.49
N THR A 323 -15.26 14.29 -21.37
CA THR A 323 -15.71 14.80 -20.06
C THR A 323 -16.30 13.72 -19.15
N THR A 324 -16.92 12.70 -19.73
CA THR A 324 -17.52 11.58 -18.98
C THR A 324 -16.51 10.47 -18.60
N LYS A 325 -15.32 10.47 -19.19
CA LYS A 325 -14.30 9.43 -18.96
C LYS A 325 -13.32 9.85 -17.84
N GLY A 326 -12.94 8.89 -17.01
CA GLY A 326 -11.86 9.08 -16.04
C GLY A 326 -10.49 9.27 -16.72
N PRO A 327 -9.52 9.95 -16.07
CA PRO A 327 -8.24 10.35 -16.66
C PRO A 327 -7.41 9.16 -17.21
N ASN A 328 -7.42 8.01 -16.53
CA ASN A 328 -6.71 6.81 -16.99
C ASN A 328 -7.23 6.27 -18.33
N ASN A 329 -8.55 6.36 -18.55
CA ASN A 329 -9.15 5.93 -19.82
C ASN A 329 -8.84 6.89 -20.95
N ILE A 330 -8.71 8.19 -20.65
CA ILE A 330 -8.26 9.20 -21.62
C ILE A 330 -6.80 8.95 -22.01
N ILE A 331 -5.92 8.67 -21.04
CA ILE A 331 -4.51 8.32 -21.30
C ILE A 331 -4.41 7.07 -22.18
N LYS A 332 -5.17 6.02 -21.87
CA LYS A 332 -5.18 4.79 -22.68
C LYS A 332 -5.63 5.04 -24.12
N LEU A 333 -6.68 5.83 -24.31
CA LEU A 333 -7.19 6.21 -25.63
C LEU A 333 -6.17 7.06 -26.41
N PHE A 334 -5.46 7.97 -25.72
CA PHE A 334 -4.41 8.79 -26.31
C PHE A 334 -3.21 7.96 -26.78
N LEU A 335 -2.70 7.04 -25.96
CA LEU A 335 -1.55 6.19 -26.29
C LEU A 335 -1.82 5.20 -27.44
N GLN A 336 -3.08 4.82 -27.65
CA GLN A 336 -3.50 3.91 -28.72
C GLN A 336 -3.85 4.63 -30.04
N SER A 337 -3.81 5.97 -30.05
CA SER A 337 -4.22 6.80 -31.19
C SER A 337 -3.08 7.08 -32.16
N ASP A 338 -3.40 7.42 -33.41
CA ASP A 338 -2.46 8.00 -34.38
C ASP A 338 -2.19 9.48 -34.07
N VAL A 339 -1.16 10.06 -34.69
CA VAL A 339 -0.73 11.46 -34.48
C VAL A 339 -1.88 12.46 -34.66
N LYS A 340 -2.75 12.19 -35.64
CA LYS A 340 -3.90 13.02 -35.97
C LYS A 340 -4.95 13.00 -34.87
N ASN A 341 -5.26 11.83 -34.31
CA ASN A 341 -6.19 11.74 -33.19
C ASN A 341 -5.54 12.22 -31.88
N MET A 342 -4.24 12.03 -31.66
CA MET A 342 -3.50 12.64 -30.54
C MET A 342 -3.64 14.17 -30.57
N TYR A 343 -3.41 14.80 -31.73
CA TYR A 343 -3.63 16.24 -31.93
C TYR A 343 -5.08 16.64 -31.61
N ARG A 344 -6.07 15.89 -32.12
CA ARG A 344 -7.50 16.18 -31.86
C ARG A 344 -7.85 16.08 -30.39
N ILE A 345 -7.36 15.07 -29.69
CA ILE A 345 -7.59 14.89 -28.25
C ILE A 345 -7.01 16.07 -27.48
N ILE A 346 -5.74 16.42 -27.69
CA ILE A 346 -5.09 17.56 -27.03
C ILE A 346 -5.85 18.86 -27.32
N ASN A 347 -6.16 19.12 -28.60
CA ASN A 347 -6.85 20.35 -29.00
C ASN A 347 -8.25 20.46 -28.38
N VAL A 348 -9.01 19.35 -28.31
CA VAL A 348 -10.33 19.32 -27.65
C VAL A 348 -10.22 19.52 -26.14
N LEU A 349 -9.27 18.87 -25.48
CA LEU A 349 -9.07 19.02 -24.03
C LEU A 349 -8.69 20.46 -23.67
N LEU A 350 -7.89 21.14 -24.52
CA LEU A 350 -7.55 22.55 -24.35
C LEU A 350 -8.77 23.49 -24.48
N MET A 351 -9.84 23.08 -25.15
CA MET A 351 -11.10 23.83 -25.24
C MET A 351 -11.99 23.66 -23.99
N GLY A 352 -11.65 22.74 -23.10
CA GLY A 352 -12.39 22.45 -21.88
C GLY A 352 -12.10 23.36 -20.69
N ASP A 353 -12.57 22.90 -19.54
CA ASP A 353 -12.34 23.51 -18.23
C ASP A 353 -10.88 23.29 -17.75
N GLU A 354 -10.52 23.85 -16.59
CA GLU A 354 -9.16 23.74 -16.05
C GLU A 354 -8.72 22.29 -15.86
N LYS A 355 -9.63 21.38 -15.47
CA LYS A 355 -9.32 19.96 -15.28
C LYS A 355 -8.92 19.30 -16.60
N MET A 356 -9.68 19.53 -17.67
CA MET A 356 -9.37 18.99 -18.99
C MET A 356 -8.06 19.56 -19.54
N VAL A 357 -7.78 20.85 -19.29
CA VAL A 357 -6.53 21.49 -19.69
C VAL A 357 -5.33 20.87 -18.96
N HIS A 358 -5.43 20.59 -17.66
CA HIS A 358 -4.38 19.86 -16.93
C HIS A 358 -4.13 18.47 -17.51
N ILE A 359 -5.18 17.73 -17.86
CA ILE A 359 -5.04 16.41 -18.52
C ILE A 359 -4.34 16.57 -19.88
N ALA A 360 -4.70 17.58 -20.68
CA ALA A 360 -4.03 17.88 -21.95
C ALA A 360 -2.53 18.13 -21.75
N THR A 361 -2.16 18.89 -20.72
CA THR A 361 -0.76 19.20 -20.41
C THR A 361 0.01 17.96 -19.98
N LEU A 362 -0.59 17.08 -19.16
CA LEU A 362 0.03 15.82 -18.76
C LEU A 362 0.26 14.89 -19.98
N LEU A 363 -0.73 14.77 -20.86
CA LEU A 363 -0.60 13.99 -22.10
C LEU A 363 0.50 14.57 -23.00
N PHE A 364 0.56 15.88 -23.14
CA PHE A 364 1.59 16.54 -23.94
C PHE A 364 3.00 16.37 -23.36
N ASP A 365 3.17 16.49 -22.03
CA ASP A 365 4.47 16.27 -21.39
C ASP A 365 4.91 14.80 -21.42
N SER A 366 3.98 13.85 -21.46
CA SER A 366 4.30 12.42 -21.62
C SER A 366 5.00 12.09 -22.94
N LEU A 367 4.91 12.97 -23.94
CA LEU A 367 5.61 12.84 -25.22
C LEU A 367 7.12 13.21 -25.12
N GLN A 368 7.63 13.66 -23.96
CA GLN A 368 9.03 14.06 -23.76
C GLN A 368 10.03 12.90 -23.54
N ASP A 369 9.58 11.65 -23.39
CA ASP A 369 10.46 10.58 -22.90
C ASP A 369 11.59 10.21 -23.88
N LYS A 370 12.84 10.37 -23.40
CA LYS A 370 14.11 10.39 -24.16
C LYS A 370 14.55 9.06 -24.79
N LYS A 371 13.72 8.02 -24.78
CA LYS A 371 14.10 6.67 -25.28
C LYS A 371 13.38 6.21 -26.55
N ASN A 372 12.35 6.91 -27.02
CA ASN A 372 11.58 6.51 -28.21
C ASN A 372 11.32 7.70 -29.14
N GLN A 373 10.91 7.39 -30.38
CA GLN A 373 10.65 8.25 -31.55
C GLN A 373 9.63 9.42 -31.35
N TYR A 374 9.34 9.86 -30.12
CA TYR A 374 8.26 10.78 -29.77
C TYR A 374 8.63 12.27 -29.62
N SER A 375 9.92 12.63 -29.58
CA SER A 375 10.31 14.06 -29.55
C SER A 375 9.84 14.83 -30.79
N LEU A 376 9.98 14.21 -31.98
CA LEU A 376 9.44 14.71 -33.24
C LEU A 376 7.91 14.86 -33.21
N LEU A 377 7.20 13.97 -32.51
CA LEU A 377 5.74 14.00 -32.41
C LEU A 377 5.23 15.17 -31.56
N ARG A 378 5.96 15.49 -30.49
CA ARG A 378 5.66 16.65 -29.64
C ARG A 378 5.73 17.95 -30.44
N ASP A 379 6.79 18.14 -31.21
CA ASP A 379 6.99 19.35 -32.01
C ASP A 379 5.95 19.46 -33.12
N ILE A 380 5.60 18.34 -33.76
CA ILE A 380 4.52 18.29 -34.76
C ILE A 380 3.19 18.73 -34.13
N ILE A 381 2.78 18.15 -33.00
CA ILE A 381 1.51 18.50 -32.36
C ILE A 381 1.50 19.97 -31.93
N TYR A 382 2.61 20.46 -31.34
CA TYR A 382 2.71 21.83 -30.86
C TYR A 382 2.60 22.86 -31.99
N ASN A 383 3.29 22.64 -33.11
CA ASN A 383 3.31 23.57 -34.24
C ASN A 383 1.95 23.65 -34.98
N HIS A 384 1.11 22.62 -34.88
CA HIS A 384 -0.25 22.61 -35.45
C HIS A 384 -1.33 23.21 -34.55
N LEU A 385 -0.99 23.53 -33.29
CA LEU A 385 -1.89 24.22 -32.37
C LEU A 385 -1.89 25.74 -32.63
N SER A 386 -3.02 26.40 -32.42
CA SER A 386 -3.07 27.87 -32.45
C SER A 386 -2.20 28.47 -31.34
N PHE A 387 -1.76 29.71 -31.51
CA PHE A 387 -0.99 30.43 -30.50
C PHE A 387 -1.72 30.51 -29.15
N ASN A 388 -3.05 30.67 -29.16
CA ASN A 388 -3.82 30.67 -27.91
C ASN A 388 -3.78 29.31 -27.21
N ALA A 389 -3.84 28.22 -27.98
CA ALA A 389 -3.72 26.86 -27.45
C ALA A 389 -2.32 26.59 -26.90
N GLN A 390 -1.28 27.00 -27.64
CA GLN A 390 0.13 26.92 -27.21
C GLN A 390 0.38 27.71 -25.93
N ASN A 391 -0.11 28.94 -25.83
CA ASN A 391 0.00 29.76 -24.61
C ASN A 391 -0.73 29.12 -23.44
N LYS A 392 -1.96 28.64 -23.66
CA LYS A 392 -2.75 27.98 -22.61
C LYS A 392 -2.04 26.73 -22.07
N LEU A 393 -1.45 25.94 -22.97
CA LEU A 393 -0.63 24.78 -22.61
C LEU A 393 0.60 25.22 -21.80
N THR A 394 1.36 26.21 -22.28
CA THR A 394 2.63 26.67 -21.66
C THR A 394 2.43 27.30 -20.28
N LEU A 395 1.41 28.14 -20.11
CA LEU A 395 1.08 28.76 -18.83
C LEU A 395 0.74 27.71 -17.78
N VAL A 396 -0.13 26.75 -18.12
CA VAL A 396 -0.53 25.67 -17.20
C VAL A 396 0.65 24.73 -16.91
N THR A 397 1.55 24.47 -17.87
CA THR A 397 2.79 23.72 -17.60
C THR A 397 3.67 24.44 -16.58
N ALA A 398 3.83 25.76 -16.69
CA ALA A 398 4.62 26.55 -15.77
C ALA A 398 4.00 26.56 -14.36
N ASP A 399 2.68 26.73 -14.27
CA ASP A 399 1.94 26.71 -13.01
C ASP A 399 1.97 25.34 -12.35
N MET A 400 1.77 24.24 -13.09
CA MET A 400 1.92 22.88 -12.55
C MET A 400 3.33 22.60 -12.07
N LYS A 401 4.37 23.04 -12.79
CA LYS A 401 5.76 22.90 -12.32
C LYS A 401 6.00 23.70 -11.05
N LYS A 402 5.44 24.91 -10.95
CA LYS A 402 5.51 25.76 -9.75
C LYS A 402 4.79 25.12 -8.56
N GLU A 403 3.59 24.59 -8.76
CA GLU A 403 2.84 23.87 -7.73
C GLU A 403 3.51 22.55 -7.33
N LEU A 404 4.05 21.80 -8.28
CA LEU A 404 4.80 20.56 -7.99
C LEU A 404 6.08 20.85 -7.21
N ASN A 405 6.76 21.96 -7.53
CA ASN A 405 7.88 22.45 -6.72
C ASN A 405 7.42 22.92 -5.34
N ARG A 406 6.27 23.60 -5.23
CA ARG A 406 5.67 23.99 -3.94
C ARG A 406 5.30 22.78 -3.09
N LEU A 407 4.71 21.74 -3.67
CA LEU A 407 4.37 20.49 -2.99
C LEU A 407 5.64 19.73 -2.57
N LYS A 408 6.68 19.72 -3.41
CA LYS A 408 8.00 19.22 -3.02
C LYS A 408 8.60 20.03 -1.87
N THR A 409 8.45 21.35 -1.82
CA THR A 409 8.97 22.15 -0.69
C THR A 409 8.10 22.06 0.57
N LEU A 410 6.86 21.61 0.46
CA LEU A 410 5.96 21.34 1.59
C LEU A 410 6.26 20.01 2.30
N THR A 411 7.11 19.13 1.75
CA THR A 411 7.61 17.96 2.50
C THR A 411 8.78 18.35 3.39
N ILE A 412 8.74 17.90 4.65
CA ILE A 412 9.76 18.10 5.70
C ILE A 412 11.16 17.62 5.25
N GLU A 413 11.21 16.79 4.20
CA GLU A 413 12.43 16.19 3.66
C GLU A 413 13.42 17.19 3.06
N ASN A 414 12.97 18.32 2.50
CA ASN A 414 13.82 19.29 1.79
C ASN A 414 14.53 20.34 2.68
N ILE A 415 14.37 20.25 3.99
CA ILE A 415 15.20 21.03 4.92
C ILE A 415 16.59 20.37 5.00
N PRO A 416 17.69 21.11 4.74
CA PRO A 416 19.05 20.59 4.95
C PRO A 416 19.19 19.95 6.33
N ILE A 417 19.89 18.81 6.43
CA ILE A 417 20.03 18.05 7.69
C ILE A 417 20.55 18.97 8.79
N GLU A 418 21.45 19.89 8.47
CA GLU A 418 22.01 20.89 9.38
C GLU A 418 20.90 21.76 10.01
N LYS A 419 19.91 22.20 9.22
CA LYS A 419 18.76 22.96 9.73
C LYS A 419 17.78 22.08 10.52
N LYS A 420 17.60 20.80 10.16
CA LYS A 420 16.78 19.85 10.95
C LYS A 420 17.39 19.63 12.33
N LEU A 421 18.70 19.45 12.42
CA LEU A 421 19.41 19.25 13.70
C LEU A 421 19.31 20.46 14.62
N VAL A 422 19.23 21.68 14.07
CA VAL A 422 18.98 22.90 14.87
C VAL A 422 17.57 22.88 15.48
N ILE A 423 16.56 22.43 14.73
CA ILE A 423 15.16 22.34 15.21
C ILE A 423 15.00 21.24 16.28
N MET A 424 15.77 20.15 16.18
CA MET A 424 15.72 19.04 17.15
C MET A 424 16.46 19.41 18.44
N VAL A 425 15.86 20.27 19.27
CA VAL A 425 16.45 20.76 20.52
C VAL A 425 16.76 19.63 21.51
N ASP A 426 15.93 18.58 21.55
CA ASP A 426 16.04 17.48 22.51
C ASP A 426 17.15 16.47 22.18
N MET A 427 17.66 16.46 20.95
CA MET A 427 18.76 15.57 20.56
C MET A 427 20.08 15.99 21.24
N PRO A 428 20.83 15.06 21.85
CA PRO A 428 22.14 15.34 22.46
C PRO A 428 23.16 15.90 21.46
N GLU A 429 24.06 16.76 21.92
CA GLU A 429 25.07 17.41 21.06
C GLU A 429 26.05 16.40 20.45
N ILE A 430 26.44 15.37 21.21
CA ILE A 430 27.28 14.25 20.74
C ILE A 430 26.62 13.56 19.54
N VAL A 431 25.30 13.38 19.57
CA VAL A 431 24.54 12.75 18.48
C VAL A 431 24.47 13.66 17.26
N LYS A 432 24.27 14.96 17.46
CA LYS A 432 24.30 15.95 16.36
C LYS A 432 25.65 15.98 15.68
N ALA A 433 26.74 15.98 16.45
CA ALA A 433 28.10 15.97 15.93
C ALA A 433 28.36 14.71 15.08
N TYR A 434 27.96 13.54 15.59
CA TYR A 434 28.06 12.27 14.86
C TYR A 434 27.27 12.28 13.55
N ILE A 435 26.03 12.78 13.55
CA ILE A 435 25.23 12.88 12.31
C ILE A 435 25.92 13.79 11.28
N ILE A 436 26.51 14.91 11.71
CA ILE A 436 27.22 15.83 10.81
C ILE A 436 28.45 15.13 10.20
N GLU A 437 29.27 14.49 11.02
CA GLU A 437 30.45 13.73 10.58
C GLU A 437 30.07 12.65 9.56
N LYS A 438 29.08 11.81 9.89
CA LYS A 438 28.61 10.74 8.99
C LYS A 438 27.92 11.26 7.72
N THR A 439 27.28 12.42 7.78
CA THR A 439 26.72 13.06 6.59
C THR A 439 27.83 13.57 5.65
N GLN A 440 28.95 14.04 6.19
CA GLN A 440 30.12 14.43 5.38
C GLN A 440 30.78 13.20 4.73
N GLU A 441 30.89 12.07 5.43
CA GLU A 441 31.36 10.79 4.86
C GLU A 441 30.48 10.30 3.69
N ILE A 442 29.15 10.48 3.77
CA ILE A 442 28.24 10.14 2.65
C ILE A 442 28.48 11.03 1.44
N LYS A 443 28.83 12.31 1.64
CA LYS A 443 29.11 13.25 0.54
C LYS A 443 30.43 12.94 -0.16
N SER A 444 31.37 12.25 0.49
CA SER A 444 32.72 11.96 -0.04
C SER A 444 32.91 10.57 -0.64
N GLY A 445 31.96 9.64 -0.49
CA GLY A 445 32.08 8.24 -0.98
C GLY A 445 30.85 7.70 -1.71
N GLU A 446 31.02 6.60 -2.46
CA GLU A 446 29.91 5.92 -3.17
C GLU A 446 29.08 5.02 -2.24
N ASN A 447 27.75 5.22 -2.28
CA ASN A 447 26.68 4.35 -1.79
C ASN A 447 26.87 3.66 -0.41
N ASN A 448 26.60 4.41 0.65
CA ASN A 448 26.45 3.86 2.01
C ASN A 448 24.99 3.88 2.50
N TYR A 449 24.11 3.06 1.91
CA TYR A 449 22.71 2.86 2.34
C TYR A 449 22.60 2.60 3.85
N LYS A 450 23.57 1.87 4.42
CA LYS A 450 23.66 1.58 5.84
C LYS A 450 23.85 2.83 6.71
N LEU A 451 24.72 3.75 6.30
CA LEU A 451 24.93 5.02 7.00
C LEU A 451 23.69 5.93 6.89
N GLN A 452 23.03 5.97 5.73
CA GLN A 452 21.77 6.70 5.57
C GLN A 452 20.69 6.16 6.50
N THR A 453 20.58 4.83 6.60
CA THR A 453 19.64 4.17 7.52
C THR A 453 19.97 4.50 8.98
N ALA A 454 21.26 4.50 9.37
CA ALA A 454 21.70 4.88 10.70
C ALA A 454 21.31 6.34 11.05
N ILE A 455 21.58 7.29 10.16
CA ILE A 455 21.24 8.71 10.35
C ILE A 455 19.71 8.88 10.45
N ASN A 456 18.94 8.22 9.57
CA ASN A 456 17.49 8.27 9.61
C ASN A 456 16.93 7.74 10.94
N ASN A 457 17.46 6.62 11.44
CA ASN A 457 17.06 6.06 12.72
C ASN A 457 17.34 7.02 13.89
N LEU A 458 18.51 7.68 13.92
CA LEU A 458 18.85 8.66 14.96
C LEU A 458 17.95 9.91 14.91
N MET A 459 17.56 10.34 13.71
CA MET A 459 16.61 11.45 13.53
C MET A 459 15.18 11.07 13.95
N GLN A 460 14.80 9.79 13.86
CA GLN A 460 13.48 9.31 14.28
C GLN A 460 13.43 8.89 15.75
N PHE A 461 14.58 8.65 16.38
CA PHE A 461 14.62 8.25 17.79
C PHE A 461 14.05 9.36 18.69
N PRO A 462 13.11 9.04 19.60
CA PRO A 462 12.50 10.05 20.44
C PRO A 462 13.38 10.37 21.65
N TRP A 463 14.24 11.38 21.49
CA TRP A 463 15.13 11.87 22.53
C TRP A 463 14.38 12.49 23.71
N LYS A 464 14.99 12.44 24.90
CA LYS A 464 14.41 12.99 26.14
C LYS A 464 14.28 14.51 26.05
N PRO A 465 13.07 15.06 26.31
CA PRO A 465 12.88 16.51 26.30
C PRO A 465 13.72 17.23 27.35
N ARG A 466 14.39 18.34 26.98
CA ARG A 466 15.21 19.13 27.94
C ARG A 466 14.39 19.68 29.11
N ASN A 467 13.17 20.13 28.83
CA ASN A 467 12.21 20.65 29.80
C ASN A 467 11.04 19.67 29.97
N PHE A 468 11.32 18.42 30.36
CA PHE A 468 10.26 17.45 30.62
C PHE A 468 9.46 17.81 31.87
N LYS A 469 8.27 18.38 31.67
CA LYS A 469 7.25 18.50 32.73
C LYS A 469 6.46 17.19 32.76
N ASN A 470 6.46 16.50 33.89
CA ASN A 470 5.72 15.25 33.98
C ASN A 470 4.22 15.59 34.01
N GLU A 471 3.42 14.89 33.23
CA GLU A 471 1.95 15.07 33.24
C GLU A 471 1.36 14.89 34.65
N TYR A 472 2.04 14.11 35.49
CA TYR A 472 1.66 13.93 36.88
C TYR A 472 1.92 15.15 37.77
N ASP A 473 2.82 16.07 37.40
CA ASP A 473 3.06 17.29 38.18
C ASP A 473 1.77 18.11 38.29
N ASP A 474 1.05 18.30 37.19
CA ASP A 474 -0.22 19.05 37.16
C ASP A 474 -1.40 18.32 37.84
N ILE A 475 -1.35 16.98 37.85
CA ILE A 475 -2.35 16.11 38.49
C ILE A 475 -2.16 16.12 40.01
N ARG A 476 -0.90 16.06 40.46
CA ARG A 476 -0.51 16.05 41.87
C ARG A 476 -0.95 17.30 42.61
N ASP A 477 -0.91 18.45 41.94
CA ASP A 477 -1.22 19.75 42.56
C ASP A 477 -2.69 19.88 43.02
N SER A 478 -3.58 18.96 42.62
CA SER A 478 -4.97 18.94 43.09
C SER A 478 -5.45 17.53 43.45
N MET A 479 -5.91 17.36 44.69
CA MET A 479 -6.53 16.09 45.13
C MET A 479 -7.72 15.68 44.26
N LEU A 480 -8.52 16.64 43.77
CA LEU A 480 -9.69 16.36 42.96
C LEU A 480 -9.28 15.86 41.56
N LYS A 481 -8.25 16.47 40.95
CA LYS A 481 -7.67 15.98 39.69
C LYS A 481 -7.06 14.59 39.86
N SER A 482 -6.30 14.37 40.94
CA SER A 482 -5.71 13.06 41.27
C SER A 482 -6.77 11.97 41.43
N ARG A 483 -7.86 12.22 42.18
CA ARG A 483 -8.98 11.28 42.34
C ARG A 483 -9.68 10.98 41.02
N ASN A 484 -9.96 12.02 40.22
CA ASN A 484 -10.60 11.86 38.92
C ASN A 484 -9.73 11.07 37.94
N TYR A 485 -8.41 11.32 37.94
CA TYR A 485 -7.48 10.57 37.11
C TYR A 485 -7.42 9.10 37.49
N LEU A 486 -7.26 8.78 38.78
CA LEU A 486 -7.24 7.40 39.27
C LEU A 486 -8.55 6.66 38.97
N SER A 487 -9.70 7.29 39.23
CA SER A 487 -11.00 6.71 38.88
C SER A 487 -11.17 6.51 37.37
N GLY A 488 -10.62 7.42 36.56
CA GLY A 488 -10.58 7.29 35.10
C GLY A 488 -9.74 6.10 34.65
N VAL A 489 -8.55 5.90 35.23
CA VAL A 489 -7.67 4.76 34.95
C VAL A 489 -8.34 3.45 35.36
N GLU A 490 -8.93 3.39 36.56
CA GLU A 490 -9.66 2.21 37.05
C GLU A 490 -10.80 1.81 36.11
N LYS A 491 -11.67 2.76 35.72
CA LYS A 491 -12.75 2.51 34.76
C LYS A 491 -12.25 2.01 33.42
N LYS A 492 -11.17 2.59 32.87
CA LYS A 492 -10.59 2.14 31.59
C LYS A 492 -10.04 0.72 31.69
N LEU A 493 -9.41 0.37 32.81
CA LEU A 493 -8.91 -0.99 33.06
C LEU A 493 -10.05 -2.00 33.19
N ASP A 494 -11.13 -1.66 33.89
CA ASP A 494 -12.29 -2.54 34.09
C ASP A 494 -13.08 -2.79 32.80
N LEU A 495 -13.20 -1.78 31.94
CA LEU A 495 -13.83 -1.93 30.63
C LEU A 495 -13.04 -2.85 29.69
N SER A 496 -11.71 -2.86 29.82
CA SER A 496 -10.83 -3.58 28.91
C SER A 496 -10.53 -5.01 29.37
N VAL A 497 -10.39 -5.21 30.69
CA VAL A 497 -10.01 -6.51 31.28
C VAL A 497 -11.02 -6.89 32.35
N TYR A 498 -11.72 -7.99 32.17
CA TYR A 498 -12.59 -8.55 33.20
C TYR A 498 -11.81 -9.41 34.20
N GLY A 499 -12.16 -9.32 35.49
CA GLY A 499 -11.50 -10.03 36.59
C GLY A 499 -10.14 -9.44 36.96
N HIS A 500 -9.28 -10.25 37.59
CA HIS A 500 -7.94 -9.87 38.07
C HIS A 500 -7.93 -8.64 39.00
N GLU A 501 -8.94 -8.52 39.86
CA GLU A 501 -9.13 -7.39 40.78
C GLU A 501 -7.88 -7.07 41.62
N HIS A 502 -7.19 -8.11 42.09
CA HIS A 502 -5.96 -7.91 42.86
C HIS A 502 -4.85 -7.27 42.01
N SER A 503 -4.65 -7.76 40.79
CA SER A 503 -3.63 -7.26 39.87
C SER A 503 -3.91 -5.80 39.45
N LYS A 504 -5.18 -5.47 39.18
CA LYS A 504 -5.61 -4.10 38.87
C LYS A 504 -5.38 -3.16 40.05
N LYS A 505 -5.75 -3.56 41.26
CA LYS A 505 -5.54 -2.76 42.47
C LYS A 505 -4.07 -2.43 42.69
N THR A 506 -3.16 -3.40 42.53
CA THR A 506 -1.72 -3.16 42.62
C THR A 506 -1.21 -2.18 41.56
N LEU A 507 -1.79 -2.20 40.34
CA LEU A 507 -1.46 -1.21 39.31
C LEU A 507 -1.94 0.20 39.69
N ILE A 508 -3.15 0.33 40.23
CA ILE A 508 -3.68 1.62 40.73
C ILE A 508 -2.80 2.17 41.87
N GLU A 509 -2.32 1.31 42.78
CA GLU A 509 -1.38 1.69 43.84
C GLU A 509 -0.06 2.23 43.26
N LEU A 510 0.46 1.62 42.19
CA LEU A 510 1.66 2.08 41.49
C LEU A 510 1.44 3.42 40.78
N VAL A 511 0.30 3.61 40.13
CA VAL A 511 -0.06 4.90 39.51
C VAL A 511 -0.18 5.98 40.58
N GLY A 512 -0.79 5.68 41.73
CA GLY A 512 -0.86 6.60 42.87
C GLY A 512 0.53 7.03 43.36
N LYS A 513 1.49 6.10 43.43
CA LYS A 513 2.90 6.40 43.75
C LYS A 513 3.52 7.34 42.71
N TRP A 514 3.27 7.12 41.42
CA TRP A 514 3.80 7.98 40.34
C TRP A 514 3.19 9.38 40.35
N ILE A 515 1.91 9.52 40.70
CA ILE A 515 1.28 10.84 40.90
C ILE A 515 1.99 11.59 42.04
N GLN A 516 2.23 10.92 43.16
CA GLN A 516 2.86 11.56 44.33
C GLN A 516 4.33 11.95 44.06
N LYS A 517 5.09 11.09 43.38
CA LYS A 517 6.49 11.32 43.03
C LYS A 517 6.72 11.09 41.52
N PRO A 518 6.46 12.09 40.67
CA PRO A 518 6.56 11.96 39.21
C PRO A 518 7.97 11.57 38.71
N GLY A 519 9.02 11.99 39.43
CA GLY A 519 10.42 11.63 39.13
C GLY A 519 10.89 10.29 39.73
N SER A 520 10.01 9.52 40.38
CA SER A 520 10.39 8.17 40.81
C SER A 520 10.62 7.32 39.57
N HIS A 521 11.78 6.67 39.48
CA HIS A 521 12.11 5.83 38.32
C HIS A 521 11.04 4.74 38.19
N GLY A 522 10.58 4.51 36.95
CA GLY A 522 9.52 3.54 36.66
C GLY A 522 9.93 2.18 37.20
N GLN A 523 9.18 1.66 38.17
CA GLN A 523 9.43 0.33 38.70
C GLN A 523 9.11 -0.68 37.59
N VAL A 524 10.07 -1.56 37.32
CA VAL A 524 9.90 -2.62 36.32
C VAL A 524 8.84 -3.59 36.81
N LEU A 525 7.87 -3.94 35.95
CA LEU A 525 6.75 -4.81 36.33
C LEU A 525 6.89 -6.19 35.71
N GLY A 526 6.56 -7.23 36.47
CA GLY A 526 6.54 -8.62 36.02
C GLY A 526 5.14 -9.19 36.08
N LEU A 527 4.50 -9.45 34.94
CA LEU A 527 3.21 -10.12 34.87
C LEU A 527 3.44 -11.64 34.86
N VAL A 528 3.21 -12.28 36.00
CA VAL A 528 3.44 -13.73 36.18
C VAL A 528 2.12 -14.48 36.24
N GLY A 529 2.01 -15.57 35.49
CA GLY A 529 0.85 -16.46 35.57
C GLY A 529 0.76 -17.39 34.37
N PRO A 530 -0.23 -18.30 34.33
CA PRO A 530 -0.34 -19.28 33.27
C PRO A 530 -0.64 -18.64 31.89
N PRO A 531 -0.42 -19.35 30.78
CA PRO A 531 -0.70 -18.82 29.45
C PRO A 531 -2.22 -18.60 29.25
N GLY A 532 -2.57 -17.58 28.47
CA GLY A 532 -3.98 -17.32 28.11
C GLY A 532 -4.83 -16.60 29.17
N VAL A 533 -4.23 -16.10 30.26
CA VAL A 533 -4.94 -15.32 31.32
C VAL A 533 -5.00 -13.81 31.06
N GLY A 534 -4.62 -13.34 29.87
CA GLY A 534 -4.74 -11.92 29.52
C GLY A 534 -3.58 -11.01 29.93
N LYS A 535 -2.37 -11.53 30.21
CA LYS A 535 -1.17 -10.73 30.55
C LYS A 535 -0.91 -9.59 29.54
N THR A 536 -0.81 -9.93 28.26
CA THR A 536 -0.59 -8.98 27.16
C THR A 536 -1.75 -7.99 27.01
N LEU A 537 -2.98 -8.45 27.26
CA LEU A 537 -4.19 -7.63 27.18
C LEU A 537 -4.22 -6.60 28.32
N LEU A 538 -3.81 -6.97 29.54
CA LEU A 538 -3.64 -6.01 30.63
C LEU A 538 -2.54 -4.99 30.33
N ALA A 539 -1.39 -5.41 29.80
CA ALA A 539 -0.31 -4.48 29.43
C ALA A 539 -0.77 -3.42 28.41
N LYS A 540 -1.48 -3.83 27.35
CA LYS A 540 -2.11 -2.91 26.40
C LYS A 540 -3.11 -1.97 27.06
N SER A 541 -3.92 -2.50 27.97
CA SER A 541 -4.92 -1.72 28.71
C SER A 541 -4.29 -0.67 29.62
N ILE A 542 -3.17 -0.98 30.27
CA ILE A 542 -2.39 -0.02 31.07
C ILE A 542 -1.86 1.11 30.18
N SER A 543 -1.29 0.79 29.02
CA SER A 543 -0.81 1.80 28.08
C SER A 543 -1.93 2.75 27.63
N HIS A 544 -3.10 2.22 27.27
CA HIS A 544 -4.26 3.02 26.89
C HIS A 544 -4.86 3.82 28.07
N ALA A 545 -4.79 3.28 29.28
CA ALA A 545 -5.26 3.98 30.48
C ALA A 545 -4.37 5.16 30.84
N LEU A 546 -3.04 5.00 30.69
CA LEU A 546 -2.02 6.01 30.99
C LEU A 546 -1.69 6.94 29.81
N ASP A 547 -2.26 6.72 28.63
CA ASP A 547 -2.01 7.48 27.39
C ASP A 547 -0.53 7.49 26.94
N ILE A 548 0.17 6.37 27.15
CA ILE A 548 1.56 6.17 26.73
C ILE A 548 1.63 5.16 25.58
N PRO A 549 2.47 5.37 24.54
CA PRO A 549 2.57 4.43 23.42
C PRO A 549 3.00 3.02 23.85
N PHE A 550 2.39 1.98 23.27
CA PHE A 550 2.69 0.57 23.53
C PHE A 550 3.60 -0.02 22.46
N THR A 551 4.68 -0.68 22.89
CA THR A 551 5.53 -1.50 22.02
C THR A 551 5.76 -2.87 22.62
N MET A 552 6.00 -3.86 21.75
CA MET A 552 6.14 -5.26 22.17
C MET A 552 7.40 -5.88 21.55
N VAL A 553 8.14 -6.60 22.38
CA VAL A 553 9.33 -7.38 22.03
C VAL A 553 9.08 -8.82 22.45
N GLY A 554 8.99 -9.74 21.48
CA GLY A 554 8.91 -11.17 21.79
C GLY A 554 10.31 -11.72 22.02
N LEU A 555 10.59 -12.27 23.21
CA LEU A 555 11.89 -12.87 23.53
C LEU A 555 11.94 -14.38 23.27
N GLY A 556 10.77 -15.00 23.01
CA GLY A 556 10.67 -16.42 22.72
C GLY A 556 11.49 -16.80 21.49
N GLY A 557 12.51 -17.64 21.69
CA GLY A 557 13.36 -18.16 20.61
C GLY A 557 14.56 -17.28 20.22
N ILE A 558 14.76 -16.14 20.88
CA ILE A 558 15.98 -15.34 20.72
C ILE A 558 17.16 -16.10 21.34
N LYS A 559 18.24 -16.23 20.57
CA LYS A 559 19.46 -16.96 20.98
C LYS A 559 20.64 -16.05 21.29
N ASP A 560 20.66 -14.85 20.71
CA ASP A 560 21.80 -13.93 20.78
C ASP A 560 21.35 -12.55 21.31
N SER A 561 22.19 -11.92 22.11
CA SER A 561 22.02 -10.56 22.62
C SER A 561 22.05 -9.51 21.51
N SER A 562 22.67 -9.83 20.37
CA SER A 562 22.79 -8.93 19.22
C SER A 562 21.45 -8.58 18.57
N ASP A 563 20.41 -9.42 18.71
CA ASP A 563 19.06 -9.08 18.26
C ASP A 563 18.47 -7.92 19.09
N LEU A 564 18.78 -7.86 20.39
CA LEU A 564 18.27 -6.83 21.30
C LEU A 564 19.08 -5.53 21.24
N ILE A 565 20.42 -5.62 21.24
CA ILE A 565 21.35 -4.47 21.31
C ILE A 565 21.95 -4.11 19.94
N GLY A 566 21.63 -4.87 18.88
CA GLY A 566 22.15 -4.64 17.54
C GLY A 566 23.49 -5.32 17.28
N HIS A 567 23.92 -5.27 16.01
CA HIS A 567 25.22 -5.79 15.58
C HIS A 567 26.24 -4.66 15.43
N ASN A 568 27.53 -4.95 15.63
CA ASN A 568 28.59 -3.98 15.37
C ASN A 568 28.50 -3.43 13.94
N PHE A 569 28.75 -2.14 13.77
CA PHE A 569 28.63 -1.46 12.47
C PHE A 569 29.54 -2.03 11.37
N THR A 570 30.51 -2.87 11.68
CA THR A 570 31.42 -3.49 10.69
C THR A 570 30.81 -4.67 9.94
N TYR A 571 29.73 -5.31 10.43
CA TYR A 571 29.11 -6.45 9.75
C TYR A 571 28.31 -6.03 8.50
N ALA A 572 28.40 -6.80 7.41
CA ALA A 572 27.75 -6.45 6.13
C ALA A 572 26.24 -6.14 6.26
N ASN A 573 25.51 -6.94 7.05
CA ASN A 573 24.08 -6.78 7.30
C ASN A 573 23.79 -6.24 8.72
N ALA A 574 24.70 -5.46 9.31
CA ALA A 574 24.46 -4.93 10.66
C ALA A 574 23.20 -4.07 10.69
N GLN A 575 22.42 -4.23 11.75
CA GLN A 575 21.22 -3.44 12.02
C GLN A 575 21.25 -2.99 13.48
N CYS A 576 20.53 -1.91 13.79
CA CYS A 576 20.25 -1.53 15.16
C CYS A 576 19.37 -2.57 15.85
N GLY A 577 19.50 -2.64 17.18
CA GLY A 577 18.81 -3.58 18.03
C GLY A 577 17.30 -3.34 18.09
N MET A 578 16.57 -4.38 18.51
CA MET A 578 15.12 -4.30 18.67
C MET A 578 14.69 -3.20 19.64
N ILE A 579 15.49 -2.90 20.68
CA ILE A 579 15.15 -1.86 21.67
C ILE A 579 15.05 -0.49 20.99
N VAL A 580 16.08 -0.09 20.24
CA VAL A 580 16.09 1.19 19.50
C VAL A 580 15.00 1.22 18.43
N LYS A 581 14.80 0.11 17.70
CA LYS A 581 13.73 0.00 16.69
C LYS A 581 12.33 0.17 17.30
N GLN A 582 12.06 -0.44 18.45
CA GLN A 582 10.77 -0.27 19.12
C GLN A 582 10.60 1.15 19.65
N MET A 583 11.65 1.79 20.17
CA MET A 583 11.58 3.21 20.58
C MET A 583 11.24 4.14 19.41
N ILE A 584 11.85 3.92 18.25
CA ILE A 584 11.51 4.65 17.02
C ILE A 584 10.03 4.43 16.66
N LYS A 585 9.55 3.19 16.73
CA LYS A 585 8.14 2.86 16.47
C LYS A 585 7.18 3.50 17.49
N ALA A 586 7.59 3.64 18.75
CA ALA A 586 6.80 4.30 19.79
C ALA A 586 6.62 5.80 19.54
N GLY A 587 7.64 6.45 18.95
CA GLY A 587 7.62 7.87 18.58
C GLY A 587 7.63 8.88 19.74
N LYS A 588 7.57 8.42 21.00
CA LYS A 588 7.69 9.26 22.20
C LYS A 588 8.71 8.66 23.17
N TRP A 589 9.46 9.52 23.85
CA TRP A 589 10.47 9.12 24.84
C TRP A 589 9.80 8.35 25.99
N ARG A 590 8.70 8.90 26.52
CA ARG A 590 7.85 8.22 27.49
C ARG A 590 6.94 7.22 26.78
N SER A 591 7.25 5.94 26.91
CA SER A 591 6.52 4.84 26.29
C SER A 591 6.52 3.61 27.19
N MET A 592 5.73 2.60 26.81
CA MET A 592 5.72 1.29 27.45
C MET A 592 6.35 0.26 26.51
N MET A 593 7.30 -0.52 27.04
CA MET A 593 7.92 -1.63 26.32
C MET A 593 7.60 -2.94 27.02
N PHE A 594 6.88 -3.81 26.32
CA PHE A 594 6.41 -5.10 26.82
C PHE A 594 7.26 -6.24 26.25
N PHE A 595 7.95 -6.96 27.13
CA PHE A 595 8.77 -8.12 26.81
C PHE A 595 7.99 -9.40 27.12
N ASP A 596 7.69 -10.18 26.09
CA ASP A 596 6.91 -11.41 26.22
C ASP A 596 7.79 -12.66 26.20
N GLU A 597 7.35 -13.69 26.91
CA GLU A 597 8.00 -15.02 27.01
C GLU A 597 9.46 -14.98 27.50
N VAL A 598 9.77 -14.14 28.48
CA VAL A 598 11.13 -14.00 29.06
C VAL A 598 11.64 -15.31 29.65
N ASP A 599 10.74 -16.15 30.17
CA ASP A 599 11.04 -17.47 30.73
C ASP A 599 11.49 -18.50 29.67
N LYS A 600 11.32 -18.21 28.38
CA LYS A 600 11.70 -19.10 27.26
C LYS A 600 13.00 -18.70 26.56
N VAL A 601 13.74 -17.75 27.10
CA VAL A 601 15.06 -17.37 26.58
C VAL A 601 16.02 -18.54 26.71
N SER A 602 16.73 -18.90 25.64
CA SER A 602 17.68 -20.03 25.66
C SER A 602 18.87 -19.73 26.56
N LYS A 603 19.17 -20.62 27.51
CA LYS A 603 20.40 -20.60 28.30
C LYS A 603 21.47 -21.38 27.53
N ASN A 604 22.25 -20.70 26.69
CA ASN A 604 23.43 -21.30 26.05
C ASN A 604 24.65 -20.99 26.93
N ASN A 605 25.24 -22.02 27.54
CA ASN A 605 26.39 -21.95 28.46
C ASN A 605 26.12 -21.11 29.74
N ASP A 606 27.06 -21.16 30.70
CA ASP A 606 26.91 -20.61 32.06
C ASP A 606 26.67 -19.09 32.13
N THR A 607 26.80 -18.35 31.01
CA THR A 607 26.54 -16.90 30.93
C THR A 607 25.49 -16.59 29.87
N ASN A 608 24.29 -16.20 30.32
CA ASN A 608 23.21 -15.81 29.42
C ASN A 608 23.27 -14.31 29.11
N GLU A 609 23.89 -13.96 27.97
CA GLU A 609 24.05 -12.57 27.53
C GLU A 609 22.74 -11.78 27.40
N ILE A 610 21.62 -12.48 27.11
CA ILE A 610 20.30 -11.86 27.02
C ILE A 610 19.85 -11.40 28.40
N PHE A 611 19.99 -12.22 29.45
CA PHE A 611 19.67 -11.78 30.82
C PHE A 611 20.55 -10.61 31.26
N ASN A 612 21.85 -10.61 30.92
CA ASN A 612 22.73 -9.47 31.20
C ASN A 612 22.25 -8.18 30.53
N THR A 613 21.79 -8.27 29.28
CA THR A 613 21.18 -7.15 28.56
C THR A 613 19.93 -6.64 29.27
N LEU A 614 19.05 -7.55 29.68
CA LEU A 614 17.83 -7.21 30.41
C LEU A 614 18.12 -6.58 31.77
N ILE A 615 19.16 -7.03 32.47
CA ILE A 615 19.62 -6.42 33.73
C ILE A 615 20.09 -4.98 33.49
N HIS A 616 20.84 -4.73 32.41
CA HIS A 616 21.31 -3.39 32.07
C HIS A 616 20.17 -2.39 31.80
N ILE A 617 19.11 -2.80 31.09
CA ILE A 617 17.97 -1.90 30.80
C ILE A 617 17.02 -1.74 31.99
N THR A 618 17.00 -2.71 32.90
CA THR A 618 16.13 -2.67 34.10
C THR A 618 16.76 -1.91 35.25
N ASP A 619 18.09 -1.76 35.26
CA ASP A 619 18.79 -0.98 36.27
C ASP A 619 18.49 0.53 36.08
N PRO A 620 17.86 1.19 37.07
CA PRO A 620 17.61 2.63 37.03
C PRO A 620 18.86 3.51 36.85
N ASN A 621 20.05 3.01 37.23
CA ASN A 621 21.31 3.71 37.09
C ASN A 621 21.96 3.52 35.72
N MET A 622 21.73 2.37 35.07
CA MET A 622 22.36 2.05 33.77
C MET A 622 21.45 2.35 32.57
N ASN A 623 20.13 2.37 32.76
CA ASN A 623 19.17 2.56 31.67
C ASN A 623 19.22 3.95 31.02
N GLN A 624 19.78 4.96 31.70
CA GLN A 624 20.05 6.28 31.14
C GLN A 624 21.21 6.26 30.14
N HIS A 625 22.11 5.29 30.28
CA HIS A 625 23.34 5.10 29.50
C HIS A 625 23.27 3.83 28.64
N PHE A 626 22.08 3.46 28.14
CA PHE A 626 21.95 2.28 27.28
C PHE A 626 22.65 2.51 25.95
N GLN A 627 23.51 1.59 25.53
CA GLN A 627 24.28 1.70 24.29
C GLN A 627 23.88 0.59 23.32
N ASP A 628 23.65 0.96 22.06
CA ASP A 628 23.38 0.01 20.96
C ASP A 628 24.67 -0.22 20.16
N ARG A 629 25.03 -1.48 19.93
CA ARG A 629 26.29 -1.90 19.28
C ARG A 629 26.40 -1.36 17.85
N PHE A 630 25.28 -1.07 17.20
CA PHE A 630 25.25 -0.53 15.84
C PHE A 630 25.80 0.90 15.74
N TYR A 631 25.69 1.71 16.80
CA TYR A 631 26.10 3.12 16.78
C TYR A 631 27.50 3.36 17.39
N SER A 632 28.24 2.29 17.67
CA SER A 632 29.48 2.30 18.47
C SER A 632 29.24 2.78 19.92
N SER A 633 30.10 2.38 20.86
CA SER A 633 29.96 2.63 22.30
C SER A 633 30.06 4.11 22.76
N ALA A 634 29.94 5.05 21.83
CA ALA A 634 30.10 6.49 22.09
C ALA A 634 28.78 7.23 22.30
N MET A 635 27.62 6.55 22.16
CA MET A 635 26.30 7.17 22.19
C MET A 635 25.40 6.49 23.22
N ASP A 636 24.85 7.29 24.13
CA ASP A 636 23.91 6.85 25.15
C ASP A 636 22.46 7.14 24.72
N PHE A 637 21.61 6.12 24.77
CA PHE A 637 20.18 6.20 24.55
C PHE A 637 19.46 6.16 25.91
N ASP A 638 18.84 7.28 26.31
CA ASP A 638 18.17 7.38 27.61
C ASP A 638 16.82 6.65 27.61
N LEU A 639 16.75 5.50 28.29
CA LEU A 639 15.53 4.69 28.48
C LEU A 639 14.83 4.95 29.82
N SER A 640 15.23 5.95 30.61
CA SER A 640 14.65 6.19 31.95
C SER A 640 13.16 6.57 31.94
N GLY A 641 12.64 7.04 30.81
CA GLY A 641 11.21 7.33 30.60
C GLY A 641 10.37 6.14 30.18
N VAL A 642 10.98 4.98 29.94
CA VAL A 642 10.32 3.79 29.40
C VAL A 642 9.82 2.91 30.55
N LEU A 643 8.51 2.61 30.56
CA LEU A 643 7.93 1.64 31.48
C LEU A 643 8.15 0.23 30.94
N LEU A 644 9.05 -0.51 31.58
CA LEU A 644 9.39 -1.89 31.23
C LEU A 644 8.42 -2.86 31.90
N ILE A 645 7.80 -3.73 31.10
CA ILE A 645 6.92 -4.81 31.58
C ILE A 645 7.40 -6.14 31.01
N PHE A 646 7.66 -7.11 31.88
CA PHE A 646 8.00 -8.48 31.54
C PHE A 646 6.80 -9.39 31.72
N ALA A 647 6.57 -10.32 30.80
CA ALA A 647 5.61 -11.40 30.96
C ALA A 647 6.29 -12.77 30.92
N TYR A 648 5.96 -13.61 31.89
CA TYR A 648 6.51 -14.94 32.04
C TYR A 648 5.53 -15.85 32.78
N ASN A 649 5.70 -17.17 32.65
CA ASN A 649 4.80 -18.14 33.29
C ASN A 649 5.37 -18.70 34.59
N ASN A 650 6.69 -18.92 34.65
CA ASN A 650 7.38 -19.37 35.85
C ASN A 650 8.52 -18.41 36.21
N SER A 651 8.48 -17.83 37.42
CA SER A 651 9.54 -16.95 37.94
C SER A 651 10.84 -17.69 38.22
N GLU A 652 10.79 -18.99 38.54
CA GLU A 652 11.98 -19.80 38.86
C GLU A 652 12.92 -20.01 37.65
N LEU A 653 12.42 -19.82 36.44
CA LEU A 653 13.22 -19.96 35.22
C LEU A 653 14.08 -18.73 34.92
N LEU A 654 13.73 -17.59 35.50
CA LEU A 654 14.42 -16.32 35.33
C LEU A 654 15.71 -16.25 36.13
N ASP A 655 16.58 -15.33 35.73
CA ASP A 655 17.78 -15.01 36.50
C ASP A 655 17.40 -14.33 37.84
N PRO A 656 17.94 -14.77 39.00
CA PRO A 656 17.62 -14.17 40.29
C PRO A 656 17.93 -12.67 40.39
N ILE A 657 18.97 -12.18 39.71
CA ILE A 657 19.38 -10.76 39.71
C ILE A 657 18.36 -9.93 38.96
N LEU A 658 17.82 -10.46 37.85
CA LEU A 658 16.75 -9.81 37.12
C LEU A 658 15.45 -9.80 37.93
N LEU A 659 15.12 -10.92 38.59
CA LEU A 659 13.89 -11.06 39.37
C LEU A 659 13.82 -10.08 40.55
N ASP A 660 14.94 -9.84 41.25
CA ASP A 660 15.02 -8.90 42.38
C ASP A 660 14.67 -7.45 41.98
N ARG A 661 14.89 -7.10 40.70
CA ARG A 661 14.59 -5.78 40.13
C ARG A 661 13.14 -5.66 39.62
N ILE A 662 12.40 -6.76 39.55
CA ILE A 662 11.06 -6.83 38.98
C ILE A 662 10.01 -6.87 40.09
N LYS A 663 9.03 -5.96 40.04
CA LYS A 663 7.83 -6.06 40.88
C LYS A 663 6.83 -7.03 40.26
N GLU A 664 6.71 -8.22 40.86
CA GLU A 664 5.77 -9.23 40.38
C GLU A 664 4.30 -8.87 40.67
N ILE A 665 3.48 -9.01 39.64
CA ILE A 665 2.02 -8.94 39.67
C ILE A 665 1.51 -10.32 39.25
N LYS A 666 0.96 -11.06 40.22
CA LYS A 666 0.50 -12.44 40.02
C LYS A 666 -0.89 -12.46 39.38
N PHE A 667 -1.04 -13.25 38.33
CA PHE A 667 -2.30 -13.56 37.68
C PHE A 667 -2.77 -14.94 38.11
N ALA A 668 -3.98 -14.99 38.66
CA ALA A 668 -4.63 -16.25 38.96
C ALA A 668 -5.22 -16.89 37.69
N ALA A 669 -5.45 -18.20 37.72
CA ALA A 669 -6.31 -18.85 36.74
C ALA A 669 -7.74 -18.30 36.85
N TYR A 670 -8.44 -18.24 35.72
CA TYR A 670 -9.84 -17.80 35.71
C TYR A 670 -10.74 -18.90 36.28
N SER A 671 -11.68 -18.50 37.13
CA SER A 671 -12.82 -19.34 37.52
C SER A 671 -13.74 -19.59 36.33
N VAL A 672 -14.54 -20.66 36.39
CA VAL A 672 -15.50 -21.01 35.33
C VAL A 672 -16.47 -19.85 35.06
N ASN A 673 -16.96 -19.18 36.12
CA ASN A 673 -17.85 -18.03 35.97
C ASN A 673 -17.15 -16.83 35.31
N GLU A 674 -15.90 -16.54 35.67
CA GLU A 674 -15.12 -15.48 34.99
C GLU A 674 -14.91 -15.81 33.51
N LYS A 675 -14.61 -17.07 33.16
CA LYS A 675 -14.46 -17.49 31.77
C LYS A 675 -15.76 -17.28 30.97
N ILE A 676 -16.92 -17.61 31.55
CA ILE A 676 -18.23 -17.39 30.91
C ILE A 676 -18.45 -15.90 30.63
N GLU A 677 -18.24 -15.05 31.64
CA GLU A 677 -18.42 -13.60 31.52
C GLU A 677 -17.48 -12.97 30.48
N ILE A 678 -16.19 -13.35 30.49
CA ILE A 678 -15.20 -12.88 29.51
C ILE A 678 -15.61 -13.31 28.10
N THR A 679 -16.07 -14.56 27.96
CA THR A 679 -16.46 -15.13 26.68
C THR A 679 -17.63 -14.37 26.09
N LYS A 680 -18.67 -14.06 26.88
CA LYS A 680 -19.85 -13.32 26.41
C LYS A 680 -19.54 -11.86 26.10
N LYS A 681 -18.87 -11.14 27.01
CA LYS A 681 -18.64 -9.70 26.88
C LYS A 681 -17.62 -9.34 25.82
N HIS A 682 -16.61 -10.18 25.61
CA HIS A 682 -15.48 -9.88 24.75
C HIS A 682 -15.31 -10.88 23.60
N ILE A 683 -15.11 -12.17 23.89
CA ILE A 683 -14.69 -13.14 22.87
C ILE A 683 -15.74 -13.36 21.78
N ILE A 684 -16.99 -13.64 22.16
CA ILE A 684 -18.08 -13.89 21.18
C ILE A 684 -18.32 -12.63 20.36
N LYS A 685 -18.37 -11.47 21.01
CA LYS A 685 -18.58 -10.19 20.33
C LYS A 685 -17.48 -9.90 19.30
N GLU A 686 -16.22 -10.08 19.68
CA GLU A 686 -15.04 -9.92 18.81
C GLU A 686 -15.12 -10.87 17.60
N LEU A 687 -15.35 -12.17 17.84
CA LEU A 687 -15.38 -13.16 16.77
C LEU A 687 -16.58 -12.99 15.83
N VAL A 688 -17.79 -12.73 16.36
CA VAL A 688 -19.00 -12.53 15.54
C VAL A 688 -18.81 -11.34 14.58
N GLU A 689 -18.18 -10.26 15.05
CA GLU A 689 -17.84 -9.10 14.22
C GLU A 689 -16.78 -9.44 13.16
N GLU A 690 -15.73 -10.18 13.53
CA GLU A 690 -14.68 -10.65 12.60
C GLU A 690 -15.25 -11.52 11.46
N PHE A 691 -16.23 -12.38 11.74
CA PHE A 691 -16.89 -13.22 10.75
C PHE A 691 -18.03 -12.53 9.99
N GLY A 692 -18.36 -11.27 10.31
CA GLY A 692 -19.43 -10.51 9.66
C GLY A 692 -20.84 -11.04 9.95
N PHE A 693 -21.05 -11.68 11.11
CA PHE A 693 -22.38 -12.00 11.59
C PHE A 693 -22.99 -10.78 12.31
N PRO A 694 -24.30 -10.51 12.20
CA PRO A 694 -24.91 -9.42 12.95
C PRO A 694 -24.83 -9.69 14.46
N GLN A 695 -24.55 -8.65 15.24
CA GLN A 695 -24.56 -8.75 16.70
C GLN A 695 -25.96 -9.23 17.17
N ASP A 696 -25.97 -10.07 18.21
CA ASP A 696 -27.18 -10.67 18.82
C ASP A 696 -27.89 -11.76 18.00
N LYS A 697 -27.39 -12.13 16.82
CA LYS A 697 -27.99 -13.22 16.01
C LYS A 697 -27.51 -14.62 16.38
N ILE A 698 -26.31 -14.75 16.92
CA ILE A 698 -25.76 -16.02 17.38
C ILE A 698 -25.70 -15.99 18.90
N LEU A 699 -26.46 -16.86 19.55
CA LEU A 699 -26.60 -16.89 21.00
C LEU A 699 -25.92 -18.14 21.56
N PHE A 700 -24.96 -17.89 22.46
CA PHE A 700 -24.38 -18.92 23.30
C PHE A 700 -24.92 -18.76 24.71
N SER A 701 -25.68 -19.73 25.19
CA SER A 701 -26.16 -19.75 26.56
C SER A 701 -25.04 -20.10 27.54
N ASP A 702 -25.17 -19.66 28.80
CA ASP A 702 -24.16 -19.89 29.84
C ASP A 702 -23.91 -21.38 30.07
N THR A 703 -24.95 -22.21 29.91
CA THR A 703 -24.88 -23.67 30.03
C THR A 703 -24.01 -24.27 28.94
N ILE A 704 -24.11 -23.77 27.70
CA ILE A 704 -23.34 -24.25 26.55
C ILE A 704 -21.89 -23.79 26.64
N ILE A 705 -21.64 -22.54 27.04
CA ILE A 705 -20.27 -22.07 27.28
C ILE A 705 -19.61 -22.91 28.38
N LYS A 706 -20.33 -23.16 29.48
CA LYS A 706 -19.86 -24.05 30.56
C LYS A 706 -19.60 -25.48 30.04
N TYR A 707 -20.47 -26.00 29.19
CA TYR A 707 -20.30 -27.33 28.58
C TYR A 707 -19.02 -27.41 27.74
N ILE A 708 -18.76 -26.41 26.89
CA ILE A 708 -17.52 -26.31 26.10
C ILE A 708 -16.30 -26.21 27.05
N ILE A 709 -16.38 -25.41 28.11
CA ILE A 709 -15.31 -25.28 29.09
C ILE A 709 -15.00 -26.64 29.74
N ASP A 710 -16.01 -27.34 30.25
CA ASP A 710 -15.80 -28.59 31.01
C ASP A 710 -15.37 -29.79 30.11
N LYS A 711 -15.83 -29.86 28.85
CA LYS A 711 -15.63 -31.02 27.96
C LYS A 711 -14.59 -30.84 26.86
N TYR A 712 -14.32 -29.60 26.45
CA TYR A 712 -13.50 -29.31 25.27
C TYR A 712 -12.28 -28.45 25.57
N THR A 713 -12.13 -27.94 26.80
CA THR A 713 -10.98 -27.13 27.18
C THR A 713 -10.27 -27.73 28.40
N ASN A 714 -8.95 -27.68 28.40
CA ASN A 714 -8.14 -28.09 29.54
C ASN A 714 -7.03 -27.06 29.83
N GLU A 715 -7.44 -25.84 30.18
CA GLU A 715 -6.53 -24.72 30.38
C GLU A 715 -6.91 -23.81 31.56
N ALA A 716 -5.93 -23.09 32.09
CA ALA A 716 -6.14 -22.04 33.10
C ALA A 716 -6.84 -20.79 32.51
N GLY A 717 -6.54 -20.51 31.25
CA GLY A 717 -6.96 -19.32 30.51
C GLY A 717 -8.21 -19.54 29.67
N ILE A 718 -8.28 -18.79 28.56
CA ILE A 718 -9.39 -18.77 27.60
C ILE A 718 -8.93 -18.96 26.14
N ARG A 719 -7.67 -19.37 25.92
CA ARG A 719 -7.09 -19.44 24.57
C ARG A 719 -7.66 -20.60 23.77
N GLU A 720 -7.76 -21.78 24.37
CA GLU A 720 -8.42 -22.96 23.81
C GLU A 720 -9.93 -22.74 23.70
N LEU A 721 -10.54 -22.09 24.69
CA LEU A 721 -11.96 -21.70 24.63
C LEU A 721 -12.25 -20.80 23.42
N LYS A 722 -11.45 -19.75 23.21
CA LYS A 722 -11.54 -18.87 22.02
C LYS A 722 -11.40 -19.67 20.73
N ARG A 723 -10.41 -20.56 20.63
CA ARG A 723 -10.21 -21.44 19.47
C ARG A 723 -11.40 -22.35 19.18
N ASN A 724 -12.02 -22.92 20.22
CA ASN A 724 -13.17 -23.81 20.04
C ASN A 724 -14.40 -23.02 19.56
N ILE A 725 -14.63 -21.82 20.09
CA ILE A 725 -15.71 -20.94 19.61
C ILE A 725 -15.46 -20.49 18.17
N GLU A 726 -14.22 -20.11 17.85
CA GLU A 726 -13.80 -19.76 16.49
C GLU A 726 -14.03 -20.92 15.50
N LYS A 727 -13.69 -22.16 15.88
CA LYS A 727 -13.98 -23.36 15.07
C LYS A 727 -15.48 -23.57 14.83
N ILE A 728 -16.31 -23.37 15.85
CA ILE A 728 -17.77 -23.44 15.73
C ILE A 728 -18.23 -22.39 14.71
N LEU A 729 -17.79 -21.14 14.83
CA LEU A 729 -18.16 -20.06 13.93
C LEU A 729 -17.66 -20.27 12.49
N LEU A 730 -16.45 -20.82 12.31
CA LEU A 730 -15.92 -21.19 11.00
C LEU A 730 -16.81 -22.21 10.29
N LYS A 731 -17.19 -23.30 10.97
CA LYS A 731 -18.09 -24.31 10.41
C LYS A 731 -19.48 -23.75 10.15
N LEU A 732 -19.99 -22.93 11.07
CA LEU A 732 -21.27 -22.25 10.93
C LEU A 732 -21.29 -21.29 9.73
N ASN A 733 -20.18 -20.61 9.44
CA ASN A 733 -20.06 -19.76 8.25
C ASN A 733 -20.09 -20.57 6.95
N ILE A 734 -19.48 -21.75 6.92
CA ILE A 734 -19.61 -22.67 5.77
C ILE A 734 -21.05 -23.16 5.62
N ASP A 735 -21.70 -23.56 6.70
CA ASP A 735 -23.09 -24.01 6.68
C ASP A 735 -24.05 -22.88 6.26
N ARG A 736 -23.72 -21.61 6.54
CA ARG A 736 -24.43 -20.44 6.01
C ARG A 736 -24.35 -20.39 4.48
N TYR A 737 -23.18 -20.59 3.88
CA TYR A 737 -23.03 -20.54 2.41
C TYR A 737 -23.80 -21.65 1.70
N TYR A 738 -23.80 -22.85 2.28
CA TYR A 738 -24.51 -23.98 1.69
C TYR A 738 -25.97 -24.09 2.13
N MET A 739 -26.43 -23.20 3.01
CA MET A 739 -27.73 -23.28 3.68
C MET A 739 -27.98 -24.68 4.26
N ARG A 740 -27.05 -25.16 5.10
CA ARG A 740 -27.09 -26.50 5.73
C ARG A 740 -27.13 -26.40 7.27
N GLY A 741 -27.37 -27.53 7.93
CA GLY A 741 -27.36 -27.64 9.38
C GLY A 741 -28.37 -26.68 10.05
N PRO A 742 -27.94 -25.81 10.99
CA PRO A 742 -28.85 -24.91 11.71
C PRO A 742 -29.60 -23.92 10.81
N PHE A 743 -29.03 -23.55 9.65
CA PHE A 743 -29.67 -22.61 8.73
C PHE A 743 -30.83 -23.23 7.93
N MET A 744 -30.83 -24.56 7.75
CA MET A 744 -31.97 -25.27 7.16
C MET A 744 -33.22 -25.12 7.99
N THR A 745 -33.09 -25.22 9.33
CA THR A 745 -34.21 -25.10 10.25
C THR A 745 -34.81 -23.70 10.21
N LEU A 746 -33.99 -22.66 10.14
CA LEU A 746 -34.44 -21.26 10.01
C LEU A 746 -35.15 -21.02 8.67
N MET A 747 -34.63 -21.58 7.58
CA MET A 747 -35.26 -21.49 6.27
C MET A 747 -36.59 -22.24 6.21
N TYR A 748 -36.66 -23.45 6.79
CA TYR A 748 -37.89 -24.22 6.92
C TYR A 748 -38.94 -23.47 7.73
N ALA A 749 -38.58 -22.89 8.88
CA ALA A 749 -39.48 -22.09 9.70
C ALA A 749 -40.09 -20.93 8.91
N LYS A 750 -39.27 -20.22 8.11
CA LYS A 750 -39.73 -19.12 7.24
C LYS A 750 -40.57 -19.61 6.06
N TYR A 751 -40.26 -20.77 5.49
CA TYR A 751 -41.06 -21.39 4.43
C TYR A 751 -42.47 -21.76 4.94
N VAL A 752 -42.56 -22.35 6.13
CA VAL A 752 -43.83 -22.69 6.78
C VAL A 752 -44.64 -21.42 7.08
N GLU A 753 -43.98 -20.36 7.57
CA GLU A 753 -44.62 -19.05 7.78
C GLU A 753 -45.20 -18.46 6.49
N LEU A 754 -44.46 -18.53 5.38
CA LEU A 754 -44.86 -17.97 4.09
C LEU A 754 -45.97 -18.77 3.39
N HIS A 755 -46.07 -20.08 3.65
CA HIS A 755 -46.93 -20.97 2.87
C HIS A 755 -48.00 -21.72 3.68
N ASN A 756 -48.09 -21.50 4.99
CA ASN A 756 -49.09 -22.12 5.88
C ASN A 756 -49.16 -23.67 5.76
N ASP A 757 -48.07 -24.31 5.33
CA ASP A 757 -48.07 -25.72 4.94
C ASP A 757 -47.22 -26.55 5.93
N LYS A 758 -47.82 -27.59 6.53
CA LYS A 758 -47.23 -28.40 7.63
C LYS A 758 -46.64 -29.74 7.17
N HIS A 759 -46.08 -29.83 5.97
CA HIS A 759 -45.57 -31.10 5.44
C HIS A 759 -44.13 -31.43 5.90
N LYS A 760 -43.84 -32.75 6.04
CA LYS A 760 -42.63 -33.33 6.67
C LYS A 760 -41.29 -32.87 6.04
N LEU A 761 -40.27 -32.73 6.91
CA LEU A 761 -38.89 -32.28 6.63
C LEU A 761 -38.20 -32.98 5.44
N SER A 762 -38.56 -34.23 5.13
CA SER A 762 -37.91 -35.05 4.10
C SER A 762 -38.19 -34.59 2.66
N ASP A 763 -39.37 -34.01 2.39
CA ASP A 763 -39.73 -33.51 1.06
C ASP A 763 -39.11 -32.14 0.75
N LEU A 764 -38.62 -31.42 1.76
CA LEU A 764 -38.04 -30.08 1.60
C LEU A 764 -36.65 -30.13 0.95
N ASN A 765 -35.83 -31.13 1.29
CA ASN A 765 -34.46 -31.26 0.75
C ASN A 765 -34.45 -31.32 -0.79
N ASN A 766 -35.38 -32.07 -1.39
CA ASN A 766 -35.50 -32.19 -2.85
C ASN A 766 -36.07 -30.93 -3.52
N LYS A 767 -36.89 -30.14 -2.81
CA LYS A 767 -37.44 -28.86 -3.32
C LYS A 767 -36.49 -27.67 -3.13
N LEU A 768 -35.56 -27.76 -2.18
CA LEU A 768 -34.61 -26.69 -1.87
C LEU A 768 -33.49 -26.56 -2.90
N GLU A 769 -33.00 -27.66 -3.48
CA GLU A 769 -32.08 -27.62 -4.62
C GLU A 769 -32.70 -26.89 -5.83
N LEU A 770 -34.02 -26.96 -6.01
CA LEU A 770 -34.76 -26.25 -7.04
C LEU A 770 -34.98 -24.75 -6.73
N LEU A 771 -35.00 -24.36 -5.44
CA LEU A 771 -35.14 -22.95 -5.02
C LEU A 771 -33.80 -22.18 -5.06
N LEU A 772 -32.67 -22.90 -5.02
CA LEU A 772 -31.31 -22.39 -5.18
C LEU A 772 -30.96 -22.10 -6.67
N ASP A 773 -31.93 -21.63 -7.45
CA ASP A 773 -31.67 -21.13 -8.80
C ASP A 773 -30.75 -19.89 -8.71
N SER A 774 -29.77 -19.81 -9.61
CA SER A 774 -28.65 -18.85 -9.60
C SER A 774 -29.04 -17.38 -9.38
N LYS A 775 -30.26 -16.99 -9.74
CA LYS A 775 -30.82 -15.64 -9.53
C LYS A 775 -31.27 -15.33 -8.08
N ASN A 776 -31.55 -16.34 -7.26
CA ASN A 776 -31.98 -16.17 -5.88
C ASN A 776 -30.82 -16.27 -4.89
N ILE A 777 -29.70 -16.88 -5.27
CA ILE A 777 -28.51 -17.02 -4.42
C ILE A 777 -27.96 -15.66 -3.98
N ASP A 778 -27.91 -14.67 -4.88
CA ASP A 778 -27.46 -13.30 -4.55
C ASP A 778 -28.40 -12.58 -3.57
N ARG A 779 -29.69 -12.94 -3.56
CA ARG A 779 -30.66 -12.42 -2.58
C ARG A 779 -30.56 -13.15 -1.24
N ILE A 780 -30.23 -14.44 -1.24
CA ILE A 780 -29.98 -15.25 -0.05
C ILE A 780 -28.67 -14.82 0.66
N PHE A 781 -27.68 -14.36 -0.10
CA PHE A 781 -26.39 -13.90 0.44
C PHE A 781 -26.51 -12.63 1.30
N ASN A 782 -27.40 -11.71 0.89
CA ASN A 782 -27.76 -10.49 1.62
C ASN A 782 -28.96 -10.68 2.57
N PHE A 783 -29.36 -11.92 2.83
CA PHE A 783 -30.55 -12.19 3.62
C PHE A 783 -30.24 -12.01 5.12
N ASP A 784 -30.77 -10.93 5.69
CA ASP A 784 -30.98 -10.83 7.13
C ASP A 784 -31.90 -11.99 7.55
N PHE A 785 -31.33 -13.04 8.12
CA PHE A 785 -32.12 -14.10 8.72
C PHE A 785 -32.84 -13.50 9.95
N VAL A 786 -34.17 -13.58 9.95
CA VAL A 786 -35.02 -12.84 10.88
C VAL A 786 -34.95 -13.42 12.30
N GLY A 787 -34.54 -14.68 12.47
CA GLY A 787 -34.41 -15.35 13.77
C GLY A 787 -33.04 -15.21 14.45
N THR A 788 -32.97 -15.61 15.72
CA THR A 788 -31.73 -15.88 16.45
C THR A 788 -31.37 -17.35 16.29
N LEU A 789 -30.07 -17.66 16.25
CA LEU A 789 -29.56 -19.01 16.24
C LEU A 789 -28.95 -19.34 17.60
N ASP A 790 -29.64 -20.20 18.34
CA ASP A 790 -29.14 -20.74 19.61
C ASP A 790 -28.21 -21.92 19.34
N ILE A 791 -26.98 -21.83 19.86
CA ILE A 791 -26.03 -22.94 19.78
C ILE A 791 -26.37 -23.95 20.87
N ASP A 792 -26.71 -25.16 20.48
CA ASP A 792 -27.01 -26.28 21.38
C ASP A 792 -25.86 -27.29 21.47
N VAL A 793 -26.04 -28.32 22.30
CA VAL A 793 -25.04 -29.38 22.52
C VAL A 793 -24.81 -30.21 21.26
N ASP A 794 -25.84 -30.40 20.43
CA ASP A 794 -25.77 -31.20 19.21
C ASP A 794 -24.93 -30.50 18.14
N ILE A 795 -25.10 -29.19 17.97
CA ILE A 795 -24.27 -28.35 17.09
C ILE A 795 -22.81 -28.40 17.57
N VAL A 796 -22.56 -28.30 18.87
CA VAL A 796 -21.21 -28.40 19.44
C VAL A 796 -20.58 -29.76 19.12
N HIS A 797 -21.31 -30.87 19.27
CA HIS A 797 -20.82 -32.20 18.93
C HIS A 797 -20.59 -32.44 17.44
N ASN A 798 -21.39 -31.82 16.58
CA ASN A 798 -21.21 -31.90 15.13
C ASN A 798 -20.00 -31.07 14.66
N TYR A 799 -19.74 -29.94 15.33
CA TYR A 799 -18.74 -28.97 14.89
C TYR A 799 -17.39 -29.12 15.57
N LEU A 800 -17.32 -29.68 16.78
CA LEU A 800 -16.07 -29.97 17.46
C LEU A 800 -15.77 -31.48 17.43
N ASP A 801 -14.49 -31.84 17.40
CA ASP A 801 -14.04 -33.24 17.48
C ASP A 801 -14.41 -33.86 18.84
N LYS A 802 -14.17 -35.16 19.07
CA LYS A 802 -14.54 -35.79 20.36
C LYS A 802 -13.96 -35.04 21.57
N PRO A 803 -14.69 -34.98 22.71
CA PRO A 803 -14.26 -34.27 23.92
C PRO A 803 -12.81 -34.61 24.31
N SER A 804 -12.00 -33.59 24.57
CA SER A 804 -10.57 -33.72 24.87
C SER A 804 -10.29 -34.15 26.31
N THR A 805 -11.21 -33.90 27.24
CA THR A 805 -11.05 -34.18 28.66
C THR A 805 -11.72 -35.48 29.08
N VAL A 806 -10.92 -36.55 29.21
CA VAL A 806 -11.31 -37.71 30.01
C VAL A 806 -10.92 -37.42 31.45
N ILE A 807 -11.89 -37.00 32.27
CA ILE A 807 -11.67 -36.96 33.72
C ILE A 807 -11.43 -38.40 34.17
N GLU A 808 -10.32 -38.67 34.85
CA GLU A 808 -10.10 -39.99 35.44
C GLU A 808 -11.17 -40.24 36.50
N GLU A 809 -12.01 -41.24 36.25
CA GLU A 809 -13.04 -41.66 37.19
C GLU A 809 -12.46 -42.58 38.26
N VAL A 810 -13.09 -42.59 39.44
CA VAL A 810 -12.78 -43.55 40.50
C VAL A 810 -12.83 -44.98 39.96
N HIS A 811 -11.80 -45.75 40.29
CA HIS A 811 -11.67 -47.15 39.89
C HIS A 811 -12.86 -48.00 40.38
N LYS A 812 -13.24 -49.05 39.63
CA LYS A 812 -14.52 -49.75 39.80
C LYS A 812 -14.68 -50.56 41.09
N ASN A 813 -13.61 -51.03 41.73
CA ASN A 813 -13.68 -51.97 42.87
C ASN A 813 -12.74 -51.53 43.99
N ASP A 814 -13.02 -51.89 45.24
CA ASP A 814 -12.07 -51.71 46.34
C ASP A 814 -10.90 -52.68 46.18
N LEU A 815 -9.67 -52.16 46.25
CA LEU A 815 -8.44 -52.89 45.90
C LEU A 815 -7.38 -52.80 47.01
N VAL A 816 -6.49 -53.80 47.06
CA VAL A 816 -5.35 -53.82 47.97
C VAL A 816 -4.19 -53.07 47.33
N GLY A 817 -3.52 -52.19 48.07
CA GLY A 817 -2.35 -51.44 47.59
C GLY A 817 -2.66 -50.37 46.53
N VAL A 818 -3.95 -50.04 46.32
CA VAL A 818 -4.38 -49.01 45.35
C VAL A 818 -5.14 -47.90 46.08
N ILE A 819 -4.70 -46.66 45.90
CA ILE A 819 -5.31 -45.48 46.52
C ILE A 819 -5.36 -44.32 45.54
N ASN A 820 -6.36 -43.45 45.65
CA ASN A 820 -6.41 -42.22 44.87
C ASN A 820 -5.62 -41.12 45.60
N GLY A 821 -4.48 -40.73 45.04
CA GLY A 821 -3.79 -39.50 45.42
C GLY A 821 -4.42 -38.30 44.71
N LEU A 822 -4.22 -37.09 45.25
CA LEU A 822 -4.65 -35.86 44.58
C LEU A 822 -3.46 -35.11 43.99
N TYR A 823 -3.64 -34.58 42.78
CA TYR A 823 -2.65 -33.73 42.12
C TYR A 823 -3.23 -32.36 41.79
N ALA A 824 -2.34 -31.37 41.70
CA ALA A 824 -2.62 -30.06 41.13
C ALA A 824 -1.50 -29.72 40.15
N SER A 825 -1.88 -29.19 39.00
CA SER A 825 -0.95 -28.64 38.02
C SER A 825 -0.78 -27.14 38.22
N THR A 826 0.32 -26.60 37.70
CA THR A 826 0.58 -25.15 37.64
C THR A 826 -0.43 -24.39 36.76
N ILE A 827 -1.20 -25.12 35.95
CA ILE A 827 -2.26 -24.61 35.07
C ILE A 827 -3.60 -24.56 35.83
N GLY A 828 -3.61 -24.84 37.15
CA GLY A 828 -4.81 -24.74 37.98
C GLY A 828 -5.81 -25.88 37.77
N ILE A 829 -5.36 -27.00 37.18
CA ILE A 829 -6.16 -28.21 37.04
C ILE A 829 -5.79 -29.15 38.19
N GLY A 830 -6.78 -29.82 38.77
CA GLY A 830 -6.55 -30.88 39.72
C GLY A 830 -7.40 -32.09 39.40
N GLY A 831 -7.07 -33.22 40.00
CA GLY A 831 -7.74 -34.49 39.77
C GLY A 831 -7.23 -35.57 40.72
N ILE A 832 -7.65 -36.80 40.44
CA ILE A 832 -7.14 -37.99 41.11
C ILE A 832 -5.98 -38.59 40.31
N VAL A 833 -5.05 -39.23 41.00
CA VAL A 833 -4.05 -40.14 40.41
C VAL A 833 -4.15 -41.45 41.18
N PRO A 834 -4.60 -42.55 40.55
CA PRO A 834 -4.57 -43.85 41.19
C PRO A 834 -3.11 -44.29 41.33
N ILE A 835 -2.66 -44.37 42.57
CA ILE A 835 -1.37 -44.90 42.98
C ILE A 835 -1.54 -46.39 43.19
N GLN A 836 -0.71 -47.18 42.53
CA GLN A 836 -0.75 -48.64 42.57
C GLN A 836 0.58 -49.18 43.10
N ILE A 837 0.51 -49.98 44.16
CA ILE A 837 1.66 -50.66 44.73
C ILE A 837 1.40 -52.16 44.72
N TYR A 838 2.27 -52.89 44.03
CA TYR A 838 2.21 -54.34 43.93
C TYR A 838 3.56 -54.98 44.29
N LYS A 839 3.52 -56.30 44.55
CA LYS A 839 4.72 -57.11 44.70
C LYS A 839 5.55 -57.08 43.40
N ASN A 840 6.86 -56.84 43.52
CA ASN A 840 7.75 -56.91 42.37
C ASN A 840 8.08 -58.38 42.04
N HIS A 841 7.61 -58.87 40.88
CA HIS A 841 7.88 -60.23 40.42
C HIS A 841 9.08 -60.33 39.47
N VAL A 842 9.70 -59.21 39.08
CA VAL A 842 10.80 -59.21 38.12
C VAL A 842 12.11 -59.50 38.85
N ASN A 843 12.65 -60.71 38.65
CA ASN A 843 13.96 -61.13 39.15
C ASN A 843 15.07 -60.61 38.22
N ASP A 844 16.02 -59.85 38.75
CA ASP A 844 17.34 -59.74 38.14
C ASP A 844 18.13 -60.99 38.57
N ILE A 845 18.49 -61.85 37.62
CA ILE A 845 19.13 -63.17 37.84
C ILE A 845 20.47 -63.08 38.60
N ARG A 846 21.00 -61.88 38.82
CA ARG A 846 22.32 -61.63 39.42
C ARG A 846 22.31 -60.98 40.80
N VAL A 847 21.16 -60.52 41.32
CA VAL A 847 21.12 -59.80 42.61
C VAL A 847 19.80 -60.04 43.36
N THR A 848 19.86 -60.71 44.52
CA THR A 848 18.75 -60.88 45.47
C THR A 848 18.63 -59.66 46.39
N ASN A 849 18.45 -58.45 45.86
CA ASN A 849 18.29 -57.24 46.67
C ASN A 849 16.87 -56.67 46.54
N PHE A 850 16.28 -56.33 47.69
CA PHE A 850 15.01 -55.61 47.79
C PHE A 850 15.07 -54.30 46.99
N LYS A 851 14.20 -54.14 45.98
CA LYS A 851 14.24 -52.99 45.05
C LYS A 851 12.87 -52.32 44.91
N LEU A 852 12.85 -50.99 45.01
CA LEU A 852 11.67 -50.19 44.68
C LEU A 852 11.73 -49.81 43.20
N LYS A 853 10.83 -50.39 42.39
CA LYS A 853 10.70 -50.07 40.97
C LYS A 853 9.60 -49.03 40.79
N LEU A 854 9.98 -47.82 40.36
CA LEU A 854 9.03 -46.72 40.14
C LEU A 854 8.78 -46.53 38.64
N THR A 855 7.50 -46.40 38.25
CA THR A 855 7.06 -46.19 36.85
C THR A 855 5.98 -45.11 36.78
N GLY A 856 5.81 -44.46 35.61
CA GLY A 856 4.88 -43.33 35.45
C GLY A 856 5.54 -41.95 35.53
N ASN A 857 6.74 -41.80 34.92
CA ASN A 857 7.47 -40.53 34.81
C ASN A 857 7.75 -39.79 36.14
N GLN A 858 8.16 -40.54 37.16
CA GLN A 858 8.42 -40.02 38.51
C GLN A 858 9.84 -39.45 38.64
N LYS A 859 9.96 -38.19 39.06
CA LYS A 859 11.22 -37.45 39.24
C LYS A 859 11.84 -37.66 40.63
N LYS A 860 12.93 -36.96 40.93
CA LYS A 860 13.80 -37.20 42.11
C LYS A 860 13.04 -37.06 43.44
N VAL A 861 12.27 -35.99 43.63
CA VAL A 861 11.56 -35.70 44.89
C VAL A 861 10.52 -36.78 45.21
N MET A 862 9.84 -37.27 44.16
CA MET A 862 8.86 -38.35 44.30
C MET A 862 9.50 -39.65 44.79
N LYS A 863 10.71 -39.98 44.33
CA LYS A 863 11.43 -41.19 44.76
C LYS A 863 11.78 -41.14 46.25
N GLU A 864 12.23 -39.99 46.73
CA GLU A 864 12.53 -39.75 48.14
C GLU A 864 11.25 -39.84 48.99
N SER A 865 10.14 -39.25 48.52
CA SER A 865 8.83 -39.34 49.18
C SER A 865 8.33 -40.79 49.32
N VAL A 866 8.48 -41.62 48.29
CA VAL A 866 8.08 -43.04 48.33
C VAL A 866 8.95 -43.83 49.33
N GLN A 867 10.24 -43.55 49.43
CA GLN A 867 11.13 -44.18 50.40
C GLN A 867 10.78 -43.81 51.84
N CYS A 868 10.51 -42.52 52.09
CA CYS A 868 10.00 -42.04 53.38
C CYS A 868 8.69 -42.77 53.74
N ALA A 869 7.73 -42.79 52.81
CA ALA A 869 6.42 -43.40 53.00
C ALA A 869 6.49 -44.89 53.35
N LEU A 870 7.38 -45.65 52.70
CA LEU A 870 7.62 -47.07 53.03
C LEU A 870 8.18 -47.25 54.44
N THR A 871 9.15 -46.42 54.82
CA THR A 871 9.79 -46.49 56.14
C THR A 871 8.75 -46.25 57.24
N VAL A 872 7.91 -45.24 57.05
CA VAL A 872 6.80 -44.93 57.95
C VAL A 872 5.80 -46.09 58.00
N ALA A 873 5.40 -46.66 56.86
CA ALA A 873 4.47 -47.79 56.82
C ALA A 873 4.97 -48.98 57.67
N LEU A 874 6.26 -49.32 57.56
CA LEU A 874 6.89 -50.41 58.32
C LEU A 874 7.00 -50.12 59.82
N ASN A 875 7.21 -48.86 60.20
CA ASN A 875 7.29 -48.47 61.60
C ASN A 875 5.93 -48.52 62.30
N ILE A 876 4.84 -48.32 61.56
CA ILE A 876 3.48 -48.20 62.11
C ILE A 876 2.77 -49.55 62.25
N ILE A 877 3.02 -50.52 61.35
CA ILE A 877 2.38 -51.84 61.45
C ILE A 877 2.93 -52.67 62.61
N SER A 878 2.08 -53.48 63.25
CA SER A 878 2.50 -54.39 64.33
C SER A 878 3.30 -55.59 63.80
N LYS A 879 2.93 -56.11 62.63
CA LYS A 879 3.54 -57.29 61.99
C LYS A 879 4.76 -56.91 61.15
N LYS A 880 5.89 -56.62 61.80
CA LYS A 880 7.15 -56.26 61.11
C LYS A 880 7.66 -57.32 60.13
N ASP A 881 7.34 -58.59 60.35
CA ASP A 881 7.70 -59.69 59.46
C ASP A 881 6.96 -59.68 58.11
N ALA A 882 5.91 -58.87 57.94
CA ALA A 882 5.13 -58.80 56.70
C ALA A 882 5.98 -58.43 55.46
N ILE A 883 7.12 -57.77 55.65
CA ILE A 883 8.05 -57.44 54.56
C ILE A 883 8.74 -58.67 53.96
N LYS A 884 8.85 -59.79 54.70
CA LYS A 884 9.50 -61.02 54.23
C LYS A 884 8.78 -61.62 53.02
N ASP A 885 7.47 -61.42 52.93
CA ASP A 885 6.65 -61.86 51.79
C ASP A 885 6.97 -61.09 50.49
N TYR A 886 7.78 -60.02 50.57
CA TYR A 886 8.14 -59.11 49.48
C TYR A 886 9.66 -59.02 49.28
N SER A 887 10.36 -60.16 49.29
CA SER A 887 11.83 -60.24 49.14
C SER A 887 12.42 -59.46 47.95
N ASN A 888 11.69 -59.38 46.84
CA ASN A 888 12.09 -58.70 45.61
C ASN A 888 11.73 -57.20 45.58
N GLY A 889 11.13 -56.68 46.66
CA GLY A 889 10.65 -55.31 46.78
C GLY A 889 9.28 -55.05 46.16
N PHE A 890 9.01 -53.77 45.90
CA PHE A 890 7.72 -53.27 45.44
C PHE A 890 7.82 -52.60 44.07
N HIS A 891 6.77 -52.74 43.26
CA HIS A 891 6.57 -51.96 42.05
C HIS A 891 5.51 -50.90 42.32
N ILE A 892 5.92 -49.64 42.25
CA ILE A 892 5.08 -48.46 42.42
C ILE A 892 4.79 -47.90 41.03
N HIS A 893 3.51 -47.86 40.67
CA HIS A 893 3.02 -47.28 39.43
C HIS A 893 2.08 -46.12 39.74
N THR A 894 2.25 -45.02 39.01
CA THR A 894 1.29 -43.91 39.01
C THR A 894 0.85 -43.68 37.57
N LEU A 895 -0.44 -43.87 37.28
CA LEU A 895 -1.01 -43.82 35.93
C LEU A 895 -0.72 -42.49 35.23
N ASP A 896 -0.41 -42.54 33.93
CA ASP A 896 0.12 -41.40 33.19
C ASP A 896 -0.96 -40.37 32.84
N GLY A 897 -0.86 -39.18 33.44
CA GLY A 897 -1.77 -38.04 33.23
C GLY A 897 -1.14 -36.91 32.42
N GLY A 898 -0.01 -37.15 31.72
CA GLY A 898 0.64 -36.17 30.85
C GLY A 898 1.37 -35.01 31.56
N THR A 899 1.19 -34.82 32.87
CA THR A 899 1.89 -33.80 33.66
C THR A 899 3.06 -34.40 34.47
N PRO A 900 4.28 -33.81 34.45
CA PRO A 900 5.40 -34.26 35.27
C PRO A 900 5.06 -34.25 36.77
N LYS A 901 5.28 -35.38 37.46
CA LYS A 901 4.92 -35.56 38.88
C LYS A 901 6.17 -35.46 39.75
N ASP A 902 6.38 -34.29 40.36
CA ASP A 902 7.59 -33.98 41.14
C ASP A 902 7.26 -33.17 42.40
N GLY A 903 6.55 -33.78 43.34
CA GLY A 903 6.26 -33.15 44.63
C GLY A 903 5.93 -34.18 45.70
N PRO A 904 6.25 -33.90 46.97
CA PRO A 904 6.10 -34.85 48.08
C PRO A 904 4.64 -35.01 48.58
N SER A 905 3.70 -34.28 47.98
CA SER A 905 2.30 -34.18 48.43
C SER A 905 1.45 -35.46 48.37
N ALA A 906 2.02 -36.56 47.87
CA ALA A 906 1.41 -37.89 47.82
C ALA A 906 1.95 -38.84 48.91
N GLY A 907 2.81 -38.35 49.83
CA GLY A 907 3.43 -39.16 50.88
C GLY A 907 2.43 -39.97 51.70
N CYS A 908 1.37 -39.33 52.21
CA CYS A 908 0.31 -40.01 52.96
C CYS A 908 -0.43 -41.10 52.13
N ALA A 909 -0.63 -40.86 50.83
CA ALA A 909 -1.25 -41.83 49.93
C ALA A 909 -0.34 -43.05 49.75
N PHE A 910 0.94 -42.85 49.46
CA PHE A 910 1.91 -43.96 49.36
C PHE A 910 1.96 -44.78 50.65
N THR A 911 2.01 -44.13 51.82
CA THR A 911 2.04 -44.84 53.11
C THR A 911 0.77 -45.68 53.30
N THR A 912 -0.40 -45.14 52.99
CA THR A 912 -1.67 -45.88 53.09
C THR A 912 -1.69 -47.09 52.14
N ALA A 913 -1.21 -46.93 50.91
CA ALA A 913 -1.11 -48.04 49.95
C ALA A 913 -0.14 -49.13 50.42
N PHE A 914 1.02 -48.76 50.98
CA PHE A 914 1.95 -49.72 51.57
C PHE A 914 1.33 -50.45 52.77
N VAL A 915 0.67 -49.74 53.69
CA VAL A 915 -0.01 -50.36 54.84
C VAL A 915 -1.09 -51.33 54.39
N SER A 916 -1.93 -50.93 53.43
CA SER A 916 -2.95 -51.80 52.83
C SER A 916 -2.34 -53.07 52.24
N LEU A 917 -1.25 -52.95 51.48
CA LEU A 917 -0.56 -54.08 50.86
C LEU A 917 0.07 -55.01 51.91
N LEU A 918 0.72 -54.47 52.94
CA LEU A 918 1.37 -55.23 54.00
C LEU A 918 0.36 -55.95 54.91
N LEU A 919 -0.83 -55.37 55.10
CA LEU A 919 -1.92 -55.99 55.87
C LEU A 919 -2.82 -56.90 55.02
N GLY A 920 -2.72 -56.84 53.69
CA GLY A 920 -3.61 -57.56 52.77
C GLY A 920 -5.06 -57.07 52.80
N LYS A 921 -5.31 -55.82 53.20
CA LYS A 921 -6.65 -55.24 53.38
C LYS A 921 -6.96 -54.24 52.26
N LYS A 922 -8.21 -54.23 51.80
CA LYS A 922 -8.66 -53.37 50.69
C LYS A 922 -8.82 -51.92 51.15
N ILE A 923 -8.52 -50.98 50.26
CA ILE A 923 -8.78 -49.56 50.43
C ILE A 923 -10.11 -49.21 49.78
N ASN A 924 -10.91 -48.38 50.44
CA ASN A 924 -12.16 -47.85 49.88
C ASN A 924 -11.89 -46.94 48.68
N ARG A 925 -12.46 -47.30 47.53
CA ARG A 925 -12.26 -46.59 46.26
C ARG A 925 -12.72 -45.14 46.28
N TYR A 926 -13.66 -44.77 47.15
CA TYR A 926 -14.20 -43.40 47.26
C TYR A 926 -13.37 -42.46 48.14
N VAL A 927 -12.20 -42.92 48.60
CA VAL A 927 -11.28 -42.12 49.42
C VAL A 927 -10.16 -41.55 48.55
N ALA A 928 -9.83 -40.29 48.78
CA ALA A 928 -8.59 -39.68 48.31
C ALA A 928 -7.88 -38.91 49.43
N MET A 929 -6.59 -38.65 49.26
CA MET A 929 -5.79 -37.92 50.25
C MET A 929 -4.63 -37.15 49.63
N THR A 930 -4.17 -36.13 50.34
CA THR A 930 -2.96 -35.37 50.00
C THR A 930 -2.30 -34.84 51.27
N GLY A 931 -0.97 -34.82 51.27
CA GLY A 931 -0.16 -34.48 52.43
C GLY A 931 1.25 -35.01 52.26
N GLU A 932 2.23 -34.16 52.55
CA GLU A 932 3.62 -34.58 52.67
C GLU A 932 3.80 -35.34 53.99
N ILE A 933 4.59 -36.40 54.00
CA ILE A 933 4.82 -37.22 55.18
C ILE A 933 6.28 -37.19 55.60
N ASP A 934 6.53 -36.98 56.90
CA ASP A 934 7.85 -37.12 57.49
C ASP A 934 8.08 -38.52 58.08
N LEU A 935 9.31 -38.79 58.54
CA LEU A 935 9.68 -40.09 59.09
C LEU A 935 8.96 -40.46 60.40
N THR A 936 8.37 -39.48 61.10
CA THR A 936 7.59 -39.71 62.32
C THR A 936 6.17 -40.12 62.02
N GLY A 937 5.66 -39.81 60.82
CA GLY A 937 4.29 -40.04 60.40
C GLY A 937 3.40 -38.80 60.48
N LYS A 938 3.97 -37.63 60.81
CA LYS A 938 3.26 -36.35 60.75
C LYS A 938 2.97 -35.99 59.29
N ILE A 939 1.79 -35.42 59.06
CA ILE A 939 1.35 -34.94 57.76
C ILE A 939 1.56 -33.43 57.72
N ASN A 940 2.35 -32.94 56.75
CA ASN A 940 2.67 -31.52 56.58
C ASN A 940 1.84 -30.85 55.47
N LYS A 941 1.76 -29.52 55.53
CA LYS A 941 1.00 -28.67 54.60
C LYS A 941 1.36 -28.91 53.13
N ILE A 942 0.34 -28.86 52.26
CA ILE A 942 0.52 -28.91 50.80
C ILE A 942 -0.03 -27.66 50.10
N GLY A 943 0.48 -27.37 48.90
CA GLY A 943 -0.04 -26.32 48.02
C GLY A 943 -1.14 -26.82 47.08
N GLY A 944 -1.91 -25.88 46.52
CA GLY A 944 -2.90 -26.15 45.47
C GLY A 944 -4.16 -26.88 45.94
N LEU A 945 -4.57 -26.69 47.20
CA LEU A 945 -5.69 -27.43 47.78
C LEU A 945 -7.01 -27.24 47.02
N ALA A 946 -7.32 -26.01 46.61
CA ALA A 946 -8.57 -25.68 45.90
C ALA A 946 -8.78 -26.54 44.65
N THR A 947 -7.76 -26.64 43.80
CA THR A 947 -7.85 -27.37 42.53
C THR A 947 -7.88 -28.88 42.75
N LYS A 948 -7.15 -29.38 43.76
CA LYS A 948 -7.19 -30.79 44.18
C LYS A 948 -8.60 -31.22 44.61
N LEU A 949 -9.28 -30.41 45.42
CA LEU A 949 -10.63 -30.73 45.93
C LEU A 949 -11.69 -30.71 44.82
N ILE A 950 -11.65 -29.70 43.94
CA ILE A 950 -12.55 -29.61 42.79
C ILE A 950 -12.37 -30.82 41.88
N GLY A 951 -11.12 -31.20 41.60
CA GLY A 951 -10.79 -32.39 40.80
C GLY A 951 -11.27 -33.69 41.43
N ALA A 952 -11.08 -33.85 42.74
CA ALA A 952 -11.53 -35.02 43.49
C ALA A 952 -13.05 -35.21 43.40
N LYS A 953 -13.83 -34.13 43.63
CA LYS A 953 -15.29 -34.17 43.55
C LYS A 953 -15.75 -34.53 42.13
N LYS A 954 -15.15 -33.93 41.10
CA LYS A 954 -15.45 -34.25 39.69
C LYS A 954 -15.16 -35.70 39.33
N ALA A 955 -14.13 -36.31 39.91
CA ALA A 955 -13.79 -37.72 39.71
C ALA A 955 -14.74 -38.70 40.43
N GLY A 956 -15.61 -38.21 41.32
CA GLY A 956 -16.56 -39.02 42.10
C GLY A 956 -16.05 -39.49 43.46
N ILE A 957 -14.99 -38.87 44.00
CA ILE A 957 -14.53 -39.12 45.37
C ILE A 957 -15.59 -38.61 46.36
N LYS A 958 -15.81 -39.35 47.46
CA LYS A 958 -16.77 -38.97 48.51
C LYS A 958 -16.11 -38.42 49.76
N ARG A 959 -14.87 -38.83 50.05
CA ARG A 959 -14.14 -38.40 51.24
C ARG A 959 -12.69 -38.07 50.92
N VAL A 960 -12.25 -36.88 51.33
CA VAL A 960 -10.86 -36.42 51.18
C VAL A 960 -10.21 -36.16 52.54
N TYR A 961 -9.00 -36.65 52.73
CA TYR A 961 -8.18 -36.36 53.92
C TYR A 961 -7.13 -35.29 53.60
N ILE A 962 -7.09 -34.25 54.44
CA ILE A 962 -6.17 -33.11 54.31
C ILE A 962 -5.42 -32.85 55.62
N CYS A 963 -4.25 -32.20 55.53
CA CYS A 963 -3.47 -31.76 56.68
C CYS A 963 -4.21 -30.66 57.48
N SER A 964 -4.04 -30.63 58.81
CA SER A 964 -4.54 -29.54 59.66
C SER A 964 -3.89 -28.18 59.42
N GLU A 965 -2.64 -28.14 58.97
CA GLU A 965 -1.97 -26.89 58.59
C GLU A 965 -2.60 -26.24 57.34
N ASN A 966 -3.52 -26.94 56.65
CA ASN A 966 -4.28 -26.44 55.50
C ASN A 966 -5.69 -25.91 55.86
N VAL A 967 -6.07 -25.82 57.14
CA VAL A 967 -7.43 -25.40 57.54
C VAL A 967 -7.77 -23.99 57.07
N GLU A 968 -6.83 -23.03 57.16
CA GLU A 968 -7.06 -21.66 56.67
C GLU A 968 -7.35 -21.61 55.17
N ASP A 969 -6.59 -22.39 54.37
CA ASP A 969 -6.80 -22.48 52.93
C ASP A 969 -8.18 -23.08 52.63
N TYR A 970 -8.57 -24.12 53.38
CA TYR A 970 -9.89 -24.76 53.29
C TYR A 970 -11.02 -23.77 53.59
N ASP A 971 -10.92 -22.96 54.64
CA ASP A 971 -11.94 -21.96 55.00
C ASP A 971 -12.07 -20.86 53.93
N MET A 972 -10.95 -20.44 53.33
CA MET A 972 -10.97 -19.50 52.19
C MET A 972 -11.67 -20.10 50.97
N ILE A 973 -11.41 -21.37 50.66
CA ILE A 973 -12.07 -22.07 49.54
C ILE A 973 -13.57 -22.17 49.81
N LYS A 974 -13.97 -22.53 51.03
CA LYS A 974 -15.38 -22.65 51.43
C LYS A 974 -16.15 -21.33 51.30
N LYS A 975 -15.51 -20.19 51.57
CA LYS A 975 -16.11 -18.87 51.34
C LYS A 975 -16.25 -18.53 49.85
N LYS A 976 -15.28 -18.92 49.03
CA LYS A 976 -15.25 -18.59 47.59
C LYS A 976 -16.15 -19.48 46.75
N ASP A 977 -16.25 -20.77 47.10
CA ASP A 977 -17.05 -21.77 46.39
C ASP A 977 -17.82 -22.67 47.37
N PRO A 978 -18.93 -22.19 47.96
CA PRO A 978 -19.72 -22.97 48.91
C PRO A 978 -20.32 -24.24 48.32
N ALA A 979 -20.61 -24.25 47.00
CA ALA A 979 -21.22 -25.37 46.30
C ALA A 979 -20.30 -26.59 46.19
N LEU A 980 -19.00 -26.42 46.42
CA LEU A 980 -18.05 -27.53 46.46
C LEU A 980 -18.32 -28.48 47.64
N PHE A 981 -18.85 -27.97 48.76
CA PHE A 981 -19.04 -28.71 50.00
C PHE A 981 -20.53 -29.02 50.20
N ASP A 982 -20.96 -30.17 49.70
CA ASP A 982 -22.32 -30.70 49.89
C ASP A 982 -22.28 -32.00 50.72
N ASP A 983 -23.45 -32.56 51.01
CA ASP A 983 -23.58 -33.79 51.81
C ASP A 983 -22.95 -35.03 51.14
N THR A 984 -22.54 -34.93 49.87
CA THR A 984 -21.94 -36.03 49.11
C THR A 984 -20.40 -36.01 49.11
N PHE A 985 -19.79 -34.91 49.55
CA PHE A 985 -18.34 -34.69 49.52
C PHE A 985 -17.81 -34.19 50.87
N GLU A 986 -17.26 -35.12 51.66
CA GLU A 986 -16.77 -34.86 53.01
C GLU A 986 -15.25 -34.62 53.06
N ILE A 987 -14.82 -33.64 53.85
CA ILE A 987 -13.40 -33.40 54.12
C ILE A 987 -13.07 -33.71 55.57
N LYS A 988 -12.04 -34.55 55.77
CA LYS A 988 -11.48 -34.87 57.09
C LYS A 988 -10.12 -34.22 57.24
N VAL A 989 -9.96 -33.48 58.32
CA VAL A 989 -8.70 -32.84 58.70
C VAL A 989 -7.95 -33.76 59.64
N VAL A 990 -6.68 -34.03 59.34
CA VAL A 990 -5.82 -34.97 60.08
C VAL A 990 -4.41 -34.41 60.29
N ASN A 991 -3.75 -34.85 61.37
CA ASN A 991 -2.39 -34.42 61.72
C ASN A 991 -1.36 -35.50 61.44
N HIS A 992 -1.76 -36.77 61.56
CA HIS A 992 -0.85 -37.89 61.54
C HIS A 992 -1.42 -39.03 60.70
N ILE A 993 -0.56 -39.80 60.07
CA ILE A 993 -0.96 -40.88 59.16
C ILE A 993 -1.77 -41.98 59.85
N ILE A 994 -1.58 -42.17 61.16
CA ILE A 994 -2.36 -43.15 61.96
C ILE A 994 -3.86 -42.80 61.95
N ASP A 995 -4.21 -41.51 61.92
CA ASP A 995 -5.62 -41.06 61.85
C ASP A 995 -6.27 -41.47 60.53
N ILE A 996 -5.48 -41.71 59.48
CA ILE A 996 -5.95 -42.17 58.18
C ILE A 996 -6.00 -43.70 58.15
N VAL A 997 -4.87 -44.38 58.44
CA VAL A 997 -4.77 -45.84 58.22
C VAL A 997 -5.57 -46.66 59.23
N SER A 998 -5.88 -46.11 60.40
CA SER A 998 -6.72 -46.77 61.41
C SER A 998 -8.23 -46.53 61.22
N ASP A 999 -8.62 -45.66 60.30
CA ASP A 999 -10.03 -45.40 59.98
C ASP A 999 -10.61 -46.59 59.17
N PRO A 1000 -11.62 -47.31 59.70
CA PRO A 1000 -12.26 -48.43 59.02
C PRO A 1000 -12.92 -48.07 57.69
N TYR A 1001 -13.18 -46.77 57.47
CA TYR A 1001 -13.70 -46.26 56.20
C TYR A 1001 -12.61 -46.18 55.11
N VAL A 1002 -11.33 -46.04 55.49
CA VAL A 1002 -10.20 -45.95 54.56
C VAL A 1002 -9.69 -47.34 54.21
N ILE A 1003 -9.27 -48.11 55.22
CA ILE A 1003 -8.82 -49.50 55.05
C ILE A 1003 -9.89 -50.41 55.61
N LEU A 1004 -10.57 -51.13 54.73
CA LEU A 1004 -11.72 -51.96 55.06
C LEU A 1004 -11.28 -53.15 55.93
N GLY A 1005 -11.93 -53.31 57.09
CA GLY A 1005 -11.64 -54.38 58.03
C GLY A 1005 -10.37 -54.17 58.87
N VAL A 1006 -9.83 -52.95 58.94
CA VAL A 1006 -8.70 -52.61 59.81
C VAL A 1006 -9.12 -52.59 61.28
N SER A 1007 -8.19 -52.95 62.17
CA SER A 1007 -8.37 -53.00 63.63
C SER A 1007 -7.18 -52.37 64.34
N SER A 1008 -7.37 -51.96 65.60
CA SER A 1008 -6.27 -51.39 66.41
C SER A 1008 -5.10 -52.34 66.65
N HIS A 1009 -5.31 -53.66 66.47
CA HIS A 1009 -4.25 -54.68 66.65
C HIS A 1009 -3.29 -54.77 65.46
N ASP A 1010 -3.67 -54.22 64.31
CA ASP A 1010 -2.83 -54.20 63.09
C ASP A 1010 -1.66 -53.22 63.21
N PHE A 1011 -1.67 -52.35 64.22
CA PHE A 1011 -0.73 -51.25 64.40
C PHE A 1011 0.07 -51.38 65.70
N CYS A 1012 1.28 -50.82 65.71
CA CYS A 1012 2.17 -50.85 66.86
C CYS A 1012 1.60 -50.02 68.02
N LYS A 1013 1.39 -50.64 69.19
CA LYS A 1013 0.80 -49.98 70.37
C LYS A 1013 1.60 -48.77 70.86
N ASN A 1014 2.92 -48.77 70.70
CA ASN A 1014 3.78 -47.66 71.12
C ASN A 1014 3.56 -46.43 70.25
N VAL A 1015 3.45 -46.61 68.92
CA VAL A 1015 3.17 -45.53 67.97
C VAL A 1015 1.79 -44.92 68.20
N ILE A 1016 0.78 -45.76 68.49
CA ILE A 1016 -0.56 -45.28 68.84
C ILE A 1016 -0.53 -44.45 70.13
N LYS A 1017 0.20 -44.90 71.15
CA LYS A 1017 0.35 -44.17 72.42
C LYS A 1017 1.08 -42.85 72.25
N GLU A 1018 2.19 -42.82 71.50
CA GLU A 1018 2.94 -41.61 71.21
C GLU A 1018 2.08 -40.57 70.48
N HIS A 1019 1.31 -41.00 69.48
CA HIS A 1019 0.37 -40.10 68.79
C HIS A 1019 -0.72 -39.56 69.73
N HIS A 1020 -1.31 -40.40 70.58
CA HIS A 1020 -2.32 -39.94 71.54
C HIS A 1020 -1.77 -38.99 72.60
N ASN A 1021 -0.48 -39.06 72.94
CA ASN A 1021 0.17 -38.11 73.84
C ASN A 1021 0.52 -36.77 73.17
N HIS A 1022 0.53 -36.72 71.83
CA HIS A 1022 0.81 -35.52 71.03
C HIS A 1022 -0.44 -34.82 70.48
N LYS A 1023 -1.62 -35.45 70.58
CA LYS A 1023 -2.94 -34.82 70.37
C LYS A 1023 -3.41 -34.11 71.63
#